data_AF-A0A218WB93-F1
#
_entry.id   AF-A0A218WB93-F1
#
_cell.length_a   1.000
_cell.length_b   1.000
_cell.length_c   1.000
_cell.angle_alpha   90.00
_cell.angle_beta   90.00
_cell.angle_gamma   90.00
#
_symmetry.space_group_name_H-M   'P 1'
#
loop_
_entity.id
_entity.type
_entity.pdbx_description
1 polymer ?
#
loop_
_entity_poly.entity_id
_entity_poly.type
_entity_poly.pdbx_seq_one_letter_code
_entity_poly.pdbx_strand_id
1 'polypeptide(L)'
;MKIRRCSFNQCPLIFLLSAIMLRVAPLDSVSAACELSVVDRKKLYNYSLVSPIQKFPHGALSEDGFYKVAANGSVVWFQICNGMIFNHDAPRCFDCSDCGGPLHCGMQCSALVANDVGGYPVCTTIGHASGVNISIADKKNPHSGVIVKMSSVNQEVDGKKVNCSLTVTVLCDYSGAQGPHILERSGACDYATVLRHPSGCAKVVYIHGRGWVWFGIFVILMFSLLGGYLLAGTVYRYFVLGVHGIDAIPNLEFWANLPHRTQKSKPPFSSSPPTLSSSSSSPALIRKARLSPYLFVLLAFILFVSVLYGEDFACILSPRPAPDRVLPRPVLSRTDQKAEDDRDEEEAAVVPFAVRRTAEGGGGCDLFSGRWVRDELTPLLYQESECPYIQPQLTCQEHGRPDRGYQFWRWHPHGCSLPRFNATQMLESLRGKRMMYVGDSLNRGQYVSMVCLLHSLIPEGSKSMETFDSLTVFTAKDYNATIEFYWAPFLLESNSDNAVIHRVSDRLIRKGSINKHGRHWKGVDILVFNTYLWWVSGDSNKILKGSFEDKEKDIVELPTDAAYRMAMKSLVRWVEKNMDPKKTRVFFTSMSPTHGNSADWGDKSGGNCYNQTTPIEDPDFWGSDSRKSMMAILGEVFSKSRVPITLLNITQLSSYRKDAHTMIYKKQWSTLTPKQLANPVSYADCVHWCLPGLQDTWNELLYAKLFYYS
;
A
#
# COMPACT_ATOMS: atom_id res chain seq x y z
N MET A 1 -56.42 25.17 -22.83
CA MET A 1 -57.71 25.34 -22.12
C MET A 1 -57.44 25.33 -20.61
N LYS A 2 -58.10 26.22 -19.84
CA LYS A 2 -57.95 26.46 -18.39
C LYS A 2 -56.62 27.09 -17.91
N ILE A 3 -56.75 27.86 -16.82
CA ILE A 3 -55.85 28.91 -16.29
C ILE A 3 -55.82 28.77 -14.75
N ARG A 4 -54.84 29.43 -14.08
CA ARG A 4 -54.72 29.76 -12.63
C ARG A 4 -53.84 28.77 -11.83
N ARG A 5 -53.05 29.20 -10.83
CA ARG A 5 -52.91 30.53 -10.18
C ARG A 5 -51.50 30.72 -9.55
N CYS A 6 -51.12 31.96 -9.28
CA CYS A 6 -49.85 32.38 -8.68
C CYS A 6 -49.74 32.10 -7.16
N SER A 7 -48.52 32.10 -6.62
CA SER A 7 -48.15 33.08 -5.57
C SER A 7 -46.62 33.26 -5.43
N PHE A 8 -46.22 34.38 -4.80
CA PHE A 8 -44.86 34.91 -4.65
C PHE A 8 -44.24 34.54 -3.28
N ASN A 9 -42.90 34.67 -3.19
CA ASN A 9 -42.07 34.90 -1.99
C ASN A 9 -42.09 33.89 -0.82
N GLN A 10 -40.91 33.31 -0.51
CA GLN A 10 -40.00 33.87 0.52
C GLN A 10 -38.60 33.22 0.50
N CYS A 11 -37.61 33.98 0.99
CA CYS A 11 -36.16 33.70 1.01
C CYS A 11 -35.71 32.32 1.54
N PRO A 12 -34.61 31.80 0.96
CA PRO A 12 -33.59 31.12 1.77
C PRO A 12 -32.13 31.57 1.48
N LEU A 13 -31.90 32.84 1.10
CA LEU A 13 -30.52 33.34 0.86
C LEU A 13 -29.80 33.89 2.11
N ILE A 14 -30.49 33.99 3.25
CA ILE A 14 -29.96 34.61 4.49
C ILE A 14 -29.41 33.55 5.48
N PHE A 15 -29.77 32.27 5.33
CA PHE A 15 -29.29 31.19 6.21
C PHE A 15 -27.89 30.65 5.87
N LEU A 16 -27.28 31.04 4.74
CA LEU A 16 -25.92 30.60 4.39
C LEU A 16 -24.79 31.42 5.04
N LEU A 17 -25.09 32.62 5.56
CA LEU A 17 -24.09 33.52 6.15
C LEU A 17 -23.94 33.39 7.67
N SER A 18 -24.91 32.78 8.37
CA SER A 18 -24.82 32.50 9.81
C SER A 18 -24.00 31.25 10.14
N ALA A 19 -23.77 30.34 9.18
CA ALA A 19 -23.02 29.09 9.39
C ALA A 19 -21.48 29.27 9.41
N ILE A 20 -20.96 30.42 8.99
CA ILE A 20 -19.51 30.67 8.86
C ILE A 20 -18.93 31.41 10.10
N MET A 21 -19.78 32.07 10.90
CA MET A 21 -19.38 32.83 12.10
C MET A 21 -19.57 32.09 13.44
N LEU A 22 -19.56 30.74 13.41
CA LEU A 22 -19.75 29.92 14.61
C LEU A 22 -18.68 28.81 14.77
N ARG A 23 -17.41 29.14 14.46
CA ARG A 23 -16.22 28.40 14.90
C ARG A 23 -15.05 29.34 15.27
N VAL A 24 -15.31 30.27 16.19
CA VAL A 24 -14.24 30.94 16.97
C VAL A 24 -14.59 30.87 18.45
N ALA A 25 -14.46 29.65 18.99
CA ALA A 25 -14.20 29.40 20.40
C ALA A 25 -12.83 28.69 20.45
N PRO A 26 -12.01 28.88 21.50
CA PRO A 26 -10.65 28.34 21.52
C PRO A 26 -10.67 26.83 21.41
N LEU A 27 -9.88 26.30 20.48
CA LEU A 27 -9.43 24.91 20.56
C LEU A 27 -8.47 24.84 21.74
N ASP A 28 -8.99 24.41 22.89
CA ASP A 28 -8.13 23.85 23.94
C ASP A 28 -7.30 22.74 23.30
N SER A 29 -5.99 22.89 23.40
CA SER A 29 -5.04 22.12 22.63
C SER A 29 -4.93 20.70 23.17
N VAL A 30 -5.76 19.79 22.65
CA VAL A 30 -5.37 18.39 22.54
C VAL A 30 -4.23 18.32 21.53
N SER A 31 -3.00 18.47 22.04
CA SER A 31 -1.78 18.24 21.27
C SER A 31 -1.87 16.84 20.67
N ALA A 32 -1.75 16.74 19.34
CA ALA A 32 -1.44 15.47 18.71
C ALA A 32 -0.11 14.99 19.32
N ALA A 33 -0.11 13.78 19.89
CA ALA A 33 1.00 13.31 20.72
C ALA A 33 2.34 13.53 20.01
N CYS A 34 3.15 14.40 20.61
CA CYS A 34 4.48 14.79 20.15
C CYS A 34 4.62 15.72 18.93
N GLU A 35 3.66 16.63 18.78
CA GLU A 35 3.87 17.88 18.05
C GLU A 35 4.00 19.07 19.02
N LEU A 36 5.01 19.92 18.79
CA LEU A 36 5.25 21.15 19.54
C LEU A 36 5.35 22.33 18.56
N SER A 37 4.60 23.40 18.82
CA SER A 37 4.69 24.65 18.06
C SER A 37 4.92 25.83 18.99
N VAL A 38 5.98 26.62 18.75
CA VAL A 38 6.34 27.79 19.56
C VAL A 38 6.63 28.98 18.67
N VAL A 39 6.12 30.15 19.04
CA VAL A 39 6.39 31.42 18.35
C VAL A 39 7.50 32.17 19.09
N ASP A 40 8.58 32.49 18.38
CA ASP A 40 9.61 33.44 18.84
C ASP A 40 9.96 34.43 17.72
N ARG A 41 10.07 35.72 18.05
CA ARG A 41 10.48 36.82 17.14
C ARG A 41 9.83 36.78 15.74
N LYS A 42 8.51 36.58 15.67
CA LYS A 42 7.69 36.46 14.42
C LYS A 42 7.96 35.21 13.55
N LYS A 43 8.72 34.25 14.07
CA LYS A 43 8.90 32.92 13.48
C LYS A 43 8.09 31.91 14.28
N LEU A 44 7.35 31.04 13.58
CA LEU A 44 6.76 29.83 14.16
C LEU A 44 7.77 28.70 13.99
N TYR A 45 8.20 28.10 15.09
CA TYR A 45 9.05 26.92 15.14
C TYR A 45 8.15 25.73 15.41
N ASN A 46 7.97 24.87 14.40
CA ASN A 46 7.17 23.65 14.51
C ASN A 46 8.07 22.41 14.55
N TYR A 47 7.89 21.56 15.56
CA TYR A 47 8.57 20.29 15.75
C TYR A 47 7.52 19.19 15.70
N SER A 48 7.75 18.18 14.88
CA SER A 48 6.92 16.98 14.84
C SER A 48 7.88 15.80 14.87
N LEU A 49 8.02 15.19 16.06
CA LEU A 49 9.04 14.17 16.28
C LEU A 49 8.75 12.89 15.49
N VAL A 50 7.46 12.55 15.37
CA VAL A 50 6.97 11.30 14.75
C VAL A 50 6.59 11.46 13.27
N SER A 51 6.76 12.66 12.69
CA SER A 51 6.52 12.88 11.25
C SER A 51 7.61 12.23 10.38
N PRO A 52 7.26 11.71 9.19
CA PRO A 52 8.24 11.23 8.23
C PRO A 52 9.17 12.36 7.75
N ILE A 53 10.46 12.06 7.67
CA ILE A 53 11.52 12.92 7.12
C ILE A 53 12.25 12.12 6.04
N GLN A 54 12.87 12.80 5.07
CA GLN A 54 13.70 12.15 4.06
C GLN A 54 14.81 11.32 4.73
N LYS A 55 14.88 10.01 4.40
CA LYS A 55 15.68 8.95 5.05
C LYS A 55 15.19 8.41 6.41
N PHE A 56 14.17 9.00 7.03
CA PHE A 56 13.64 8.59 8.34
C PHE A 56 12.10 8.52 8.29
N PRO A 57 11.51 7.42 7.78
CA PRO A 57 10.07 7.32 7.51
C PRO A 57 9.20 7.34 8.77
N HIS A 58 9.76 7.06 9.94
CA HIS A 58 9.06 7.08 11.24
C HIS A 58 9.48 8.25 12.14
N GLY A 59 10.17 9.25 11.58
CA GLY A 59 10.73 10.36 12.37
C GLY A 59 11.73 9.86 13.40
N ALA A 60 11.62 10.31 14.65
CA ALA A 60 12.44 9.91 15.80
C ALA A 60 11.82 8.75 16.61
N LEU A 61 10.95 7.96 16.01
CA LEU A 61 10.58 6.64 16.55
C LEU A 61 11.69 5.65 16.22
N SER A 62 12.04 4.78 17.17
CA SER A 62 12.96 3.67 16.85
C SER A 62 12.31 2.67 15.89
N GLU A 63 13.04 2.27 14.86
CA GLU A 63 12.62 1.28 13.86
C GLU A 63 12.41 -0.12 14.49
N ASP A 64 13.20 -0.46 15.51
CA ASP A 64 13.10 -1.70 16.29
C ASP A 64 11.89 -1.72 17.26
N GLY A 65 11.15 -0.62 17.37
CA GLY A 65 10.01 -0.45 18.28
C GLY A 65 10.36 0.07 19.67
N PHE A 66 11.65 0.17 20.02
CA PHE A 66 12.18 0.79 21.23
C PHE A 66 13.62 1.30 21.03
N TYR A 67 14.07 2.21 21.88
CA TYR A 67 15.46 2.53 22.15
C TYR A 67 15.94 1.81 23.42
N LYS A 68 17.24 1.48 23.48
CA LYS A 68 17.90 0.84 24.62
C LYS A 68 19.15 1.61 24.98
N VAL A 69 19.34 1.92 26.26
CA VAL A 69 20.58 2.51 26.79
C VAL A 69 20.92 1.89 28.14
N ALA A 70 22.20 1.64 28.41
CA ALA A 70 22.64 0.98 29.63
C ALA A 70 23.81 1.75 30.27
N ALA A 71 23.77 1.92 31.60
CA ALA A 71 24.86 2.49 32.39
C ALA A 71 24.78 2.00 33.84
N ASN A 72 25.93 1.79 34.49
CA ASN A 72 26.04 1.48 35.92
C ASN A 72 25.15 0.31 36.42
N GLY A 73 24.92 -0.71 35.58
CA GLY A 73 24.08 -1.87 35.91
C GLY A 73 22.56 -1.67 35.69
N SER A 74 22.13 -0.46 35.31
CA SER A 74 20.77 -0.17 34.89
C SER A 74 20.64 -0.22 33.36
N VAL A 75 19.57 -0.84 32.86
CA VAL A 75 19.21 -0.83 31.43
C VAL A 75 17.85 -0.15 31.26
N VAL A 76 17.82 0.97 30.55
CA VAL A 76 16.58 1.70 30.23
C VAL A 76 16.16 1.37 28.81
N TRP A 77 14.91 0.96 28.68
CA TRP A 77 14.20 0.74 27.42
C TRP A 77 13.11 1.80 27.30
N PHE A 78 12.98 2.44 26.14
CA PHE A 78 11.95 3.45 25.94
C PHE A 78 11.58 3.63 24.47
N GLN A 79 10.34 4.00 24.19
CA GLN A 79 9.94 4.53 22.89
C GLN A 79 9.53 5.98 23.06
N ILE A 80 10.06 6.84 22.20
CA ILE A 80 9.69 8.26 22.19
C ILE A 80 8.22 8.32 21.73
N CYS A 81 7.36 9.00 22.49
CA CYS A 81 6.01 9.37 22.05
C CYS A 81 5.00 8.25 21.77
N ASN A 82 5.35 6.99 22.06
CA ASN A 82 4.49 5.84 21.83
C ASN A 82 4.78 4.76 22.89
N GLY A 83 3.96 3.70 22.93
CA GLY A 83 4.32 2.49 23.66
C GLY A 83 5.51 1.77 23.01
N MET A 84 6.30 1.05 23.80
CA MET A 84 7.35 0.18 23.25
C MET A 84 6.74 -1.07 22.59
N ILE A 85 7.37 -1.52 21.52
CA ILE A 85 7.00 -2.75 20.81
C ILE A 85 8.24 -3.64 20.73
N PHE A 86 8.15 -4.86 21.24
CA PHE A 86 9.24 -5.83 21.22
C PHE A 86 8.94 -6.94 20.21
N ASN A 87 9.64 -6.92 19.08
CA ASN A 87 9.59 -8.02 18.10
C ASN A 87 10.42 -9.22 18.57
N HIS A 88 11.56 -8.95 19.22
CA HIS A 88 12.46 -9.92 19.85
C HIS A 88 12.95 -9.34 21.20
N ASP A 89 13.50 -10.19 22.07
CA ASP A 89 14.21 -9.81 23.31
C ASP A 89 13.49 -8.85 24.28
N ALA A 90 12.18 -9.05 24.47
CA ALA A 90 11.42 -8.36 25.52
C ALA A 90 12.07 -8.59 26.91
N PRO A 91 12.20 -7.55 27.76
CA PRO A 91 12.76 -7.68 29.10
C PRO A 91 12.05 -8.76 29.92
N ARG A 92 12.78 -9.81 30.32
CA ARG A 92 12.28 -10.80 31.29
C ARG A 92 12.75 -10.41 32.67
N CYS A 93 11.87 -9.81 33.45
CA CYS A 93 12.19 -9.20 34.73
C CYS A 93 11.00 -9.25 35.69
N PHE A 94 11.31 -9.24 36.97
CA PHE A 94 10.30 -9.24 38.04
C PHE A 94 9.60 -7.87 38.14
N ASP A 95 8.39 -7.87 38.70
CA ASP A 95 7.56 -6.69 39.02
C ASP A 95 7.10 -5.78 37.87
N CYS A 96 7.01 -6.32 36.65
CA CYS A 96 6.57 -5.55 35.47
C CYS A 96 5.03 -5.47 35.27
N SER A 97 4.25 -5.61 36.34
CA SER A 97 2.77 -5.72 36.27
C SER A 97 2.10 -4.53 35.58
N ASP A 98 2.61 -3.32 35.82
CA ASP A 98 2.10 -2.04 35.28
C ASP A 98 2.64 -1.71 33.87
N CYS A 99 3.41 -2.60 33.26
CA CYS A 99 3.90 -2.45 31.89
C CYS A 99 3.81 -3.77 31.09
N GLY A 100 2.64 -4.41 31.10
CA GLY A 100 2.35 -5.60 30.28
C GLY A 100 2.60 -6.94 30.98
N GLY A 101 3.10 -6.94 32.22
CA GLY A 101 3.28 -8.14 33.04
C GLY A 101 4.56 -8.94 32.71
N PRO A 102 4.85 -10.00 33.49
CA PRO A 102 6.15 -10.68 33.45
C PRO A 102 6.46 -11.44 32.14
N LEU A 103 5.46 -11.71 31.29
CA LEU A 103 5.64 -12.37 29.99
C LEU A 103 5.78 -11.38 28.82
N HIS A 104 5.30 -10.14 28.97
CA HIS A 104 5.24 -9.12 27.92
C HIS A 104 5.66 -7.74 28.44
N CYS A 105 6.64 -7.74 29.34
CA CYS A 105 7.13 -6.54 29.99
C CYS A 105 7.67 -5.53 28.96
N GLY A 106 7.26 -4.27 29.09
CA GLY A 106 7.55 -3.21 28.14
C GLY A 106 6.36 -2.85 27.24
N MET A 107 5.43 -3.78 26.96
CA MET A 107 4.41 -3.60 25.91
C MET A 107 3.25 -2.65 26.24
N GLN A 108 3.14 -2.14 27.48
CA GLN A 108 2.05 -1.23 27.91
C GLN A 108 2.55 0.11 28.47
N CYS A 109 3.85 0.40 28.36
CA CYS A 109 4.44 1.65 28.80
C CYS A 109 5.37 2.22 27.71
N SER A 110 5.75 3.49 27.85
CA SER A 110 6.66 4.17 26.93
C SER A 110 8.10 4.16 27.43
N ALA A 111 8.33 3.94 28.73
CA ALA A 111 9.66 3.83 29.31
C ALA A 111 9.71 2.88 30.53
N LEU A 112 10.77 2.09 30.61
CA LEU A 112 11.00 1.03 31.59
C LEU A 112 12.49 0.98 31.93
N VAL A 113 12.84 0.86 33.22
CA VAL A 113 14.20 0.53 33.65
C VAL A 113 14.24 -0.89 34.21
N ALA A 114 15.29 -1.65 33.85
CA ALA A 114 15.66 -2.91 34.47
C ALA A 114 16.93 -2.71 35.30
N ASN A 115 16.91 -3.13 36.56
CA ASN A 115 18.05 -3.11 37.47
C ASN A 115 18.36 -4.54 37.92
N ASP A 116 19.63 -4.92 38.01
CA ASP A 116 20.02 -6.19 38.63
C ASP A 116 19.99 -6.06 40.16
N VAL A 117 19.15 -6.87 40.81
CA VAL A 117 19.02 -6.93 42.27
C VAL A 117 19.28 -8.38 42.71
N GLY A 118 20.51 -8.65 43.15
CA GLY A 118 20.90 -9.97 43.67
C GLY A 118 21.01 -11.07 42.61
N GLY A 119 21.30 -10.72 41.35
CA GLY A 119 21.41 -11.67 40.23
C GLY A 119 20.10 -11.86 39.45
N TYR A 120 19.08 -11.06 39.73
CA TYR A 120 17.79 -11.09 39.04
C TYR A 120 17.43 -9.69 38.53
N PRO A 121 17.04 -9.55 37.24
CA PRO A 121 16.56 -8.27 36.72
C PRO A 121 15.17 -7.95 37.28
N VAL A 122 15.05 -6.82 37.96
CA VAL A 122 13.80 -6.22 38.45
C VAL A 122 13.46 -5.01 37.59
N CYS A 123 12.21 -4.91 37.15
CA CYS A 123 11.76 -3.87 36.23
C CYS A 123 10.86 -2.83 36.91
N THR A 124 10.96 -1.59 36.43
CA THR A 124 10.23 -0.44 37.00
C THR A 124 9.76 0.49 35.87
N THR A 125 8.44 0.69 35.78
CA THR A 125 7.75 1.48 34.75
C THR A 125 7.94 3.01 34.90
N ILE A 126 9.00 3.57 34.33
CA ILE A 126 9.33 5.01 34.50
C ILE A 126 8.56 5.97 33.56
N GLY A 127 7.70 5.49 32.67
CA GLY A 127 6.82 6.38 31.89
C GLY A 127 5.79 5.70 30.99
N HIS A 128 4.63 6.33 30.79
CA HIS A 128 3.58 5.86 29.87
C HIS A 128 3.32 6.86 28.75
N ALA A 129 2.75 6.37 27.63
CA ALA A 129 2.35 7.18 26.48
C ALA A 129 1.29 8.26 26.80
N SER A 130 0.50 8.07 27.87
CA SER A 130 -0.43 9.08 28.41
C SER A 130 0.25 10.16 29.25
N GLY A 131 1.49 9.94 29.70
CA GLY A 131 2.27 10.81 30.56
C GLY A 131 3.44 11.50 29.84
N VAL A 132 3.28 11.81 28.54
CA VAL A 132 4.31 12.44 27.71
C VAL A 132 4.10 13.95 27.64
N ASN A 133 5.15 14.72 27.89
CA ASN A 133 5.17 16.18 27.75
C ASN A 133 6.40 16.61 26.95
N ILE A 134 6.27 17.62 26.07
CA ILE A 134 7.38 18.16 25.27
C ILE A 134 7.62 19.63 25.59
N SER A 135 8.89 20.00 25.69
CA SER A 135 9.34 21.40 25.74
C SER A 135 10.56 21.64 24.84
N ILE A 136 10.89 22.90 24.56
CA ILE A 136 12.14 23.26 23.83
C ILE A 136 13.35 23.04 24.76
N ALA A 137 14.43 22.47 24.23
CA ALA A 137 15.66 22.22 24.98
C ALA A 137 16.33 23.52 25.47
N ASP A 138 16.53 24.51 24.60
CA ASP A 138 16.92 25.87 24.98
C ASP A 138 15.90 26.91 24.50
N LYS A 139 15.22 27.58 25.44
CA LYS A 139 14.28 28.68 25.16
C LYS A 139 14.93 29.90 24.50
N LYS A 140 16.25 30.09 24.63
CA LYS A 140 17.01 31.15 23.94
C LYS A 140 17.45 30.74 22.54
N ASN A 141 17.58 29.45 22.28
CA ASN A 141 17.94 28.88 20.99
C ASN A 141 17.00 27.71 20.60
N PRO A 142 15.82 28.01 20.02
CA PRO A 142 14.88 26.99 19.57
C PRO A 142 15.49 25.95 18.62
N HIS A 143 16.51 26.32 17.83
CA HIS A 143 17.19 25.38 16.91
C HIS A 143 17.98 24.26 17.60
N SER A 144 18.17 24.32 18.93
CA SER A 144 18.92 23.31 19.70
C SER A 144 18.26 21.91 19.69
N GLY A 145 16.93 21.85 19.78
CA GLY A 145 16.19 20.60 19.91
C GLY A 145 15.01 20.70 20.87
N VAL A 146 14.44 19.53 21.21
CA VAL A 146 13.31 19.39 22.13
C VAL A 146 13.59 18.36 23.21
N ILE A 147 12.97 18.55 24.37
CA ILE A 147 12.99 17.61 25.50
C ILE A 147 11.64 16.92 25.56
N VAL A 148 11.65 15.59 25.49
CA VAL A 148 10.49 14.73 25.71
C VAL A 148 10.60 14.15 27.11
N LYS A 149 9.68 14.51 28.01
CA LYS A 149 9.57 13.94 29.35
C LYS A 149 8.42 12.95 29.39
N MET A 150 8.73 11.69 29.70
CA MET A 150 7.77 10.63 30.00
C MET A 150 7.72 10.44 31.51
N SER A 151 6.53 10.30 32.10
CA SER A 151 6.39 10.10 33.55
C SER A 151 5.42 8.97 33.90
N SER A 152 5.67 8.30 35.02
CA SER A 152 4.74 7.41 35.70
C SER A 152 4.39 7.94 37.11
N VAL A 153 3.23 7.56 37.63
CA VAL A 153 2.61 8.10 38.84
C VAL A 153 2.32 6.96 39.82
N ASN A 154 2.60 7.18 41.11
CA ASN A 154 2.38 6.21 42.20
C ASN A 154 3.26 4.94 42.17
N GLN A 155 4.48 4.99 41.62
CA GLN A 155 5.39 3.85 41.71
C GLN A 155 5.92 3.64 43.13
N GLU A 156 5.97 2.40 43.59
CA GLU A 156 6.53 2.07 44.90
C GLU A 156 8.02 1.74 44.78
N VAL A 157 8.87 2.61 45.32
CA VAL A 157 10.33 2.47 45.33
C VAL A 157 10.79 2.56 46.79
N ASP A 158 11.51 1.54 47.27
CA ASP A 158 11.95 1.40 48.67
C ASP A 158 10.81 1.63 49.71
N GLY A 159 9.61 1.11 49.41
CA GLY A 159 8.43 1.23 50.27
C GLY A 159 7.81 2.64 50.33
N LYS A 160 8.15 3.52 49.38
CA LYS A 160 7.56 4.87 49.25
C LYS A 160 6.98 5.06 47.85
N LYS A 161 5.82 5.71 47.78
CA LYS A 161 5.22 6.13 46.51
C LYS A 161 5.94 7.37 45.97
N VAL A 162 6.57 7.22 44.82
CA VAL A 162 7.34 8.26 44.12
C VAL A 162 6.85 8.34 42.67
N ASN A 163 6.91 9.53 42.07
CA ASN A 163 6.66 9.72 40.64
C ASN A 163 8.01 9.63 39.92
N CYS A 164 8.11 8.74 38.96
CA CYS A 164 9.34 8.46 38.22
C CYS A 164 9.25 9.02 36.81
N SER A 165 10.39 9.38 36.20
CA SER A 165 10.38 9.93 34.85
C SER A 165 11.63 9.65 34.03
N LEU A 166 11.45 9.57 32.70
CA LEU A 166 12.52 9.56 31.72
C LEU A 166 12.48 10.83 30.89
N THR A 167 13.61 11.54 30.85
CA THR A 167 13.80 12.77 30.08
C THR A 167 14.72 12.48 28.90
N VAL A 168 14.20 12.57 27.68
CA VAL A 168 14.94 12.36 26.43
C VAL A 168 15.14 13.69 25.74
N THR A 169 16.39 14.16 25.67
CA THR A 169 16.74 15.37 24.91
C THR A 169 17.05 14.98 23.47
N VAL A 170 16.17 15.35 22.54
CA VAL A 170 16.35 15.14 21.09
C VAL A 170 17.00 16.39 20.50
N LEU A 171 18.32 16.36 20.36
CA LEU A 171 19.12 17.42 19.76
C LEU A 171 18.94 17.43 18.24
N CYS A 172 18.85 18.63 17.66
CA CYS A 172 18.81 18.82 16.22
C CYS A 172 20.16 18.47 15.59
N ASP A 173 20.17 17.48 14.69
CA ASP A 173 21.31 17.15 13.85
C ASP A 173 20.81 16.83 12.43
N TYR A 174 21.25 17.61 11.44
CA TYR A 174 20.86 17.41 10.03
C TYR A 174 21.74 16.35 9.33
N SER A 175 22.87 15.94 9.92
CA SER A 175 23.82 15.03 9.28
C SER A 175 23.38 13.56 9.35
N GLY A 176 22.63 13.18 10.39
CA GLY A 176 22.10 11.83 10.57
C GLY A 176 21.45 11.62 11.94
N ALA A 177 21.05 10.39 12.20
CA ALA A 177 20.53 9.94 13.49
C ALA A 177 21.65 9.28 14.32
N GLN A 178 21.70 9.57 15.62
CA GLN A 178 22.56 8.86 16.57
C GLN A 178 21.75 8.48 17.81
N GLY A 179 21.75 7.18 18.13
CA GLY A 179 21.06 6.60 19.29
C GLY A 179 21.55 7.12 20.65
N PRO A 180 20.78 6.83 21.72
CA PRO A 180 21.15 7.21 23.08
C PRO A 180 22.42 6.46 23.53
N HIS A 181 23.39 7.21 24.03
CA HIS A 181 24.70 6.70 24.45
C HIS A 181 25.12 7.19 25.85
N ILE A 182 24.37 8.13 26.43
CA ILE A 182 24.54 8.65 27.79
C ILE A 182 23.26 8.33 28.57
N LEU A 183 23.40 7.83 29.79
CA LEU A 183 22.31 7.67 30.73
C LEU A 183 22.73 8.24 32.08
N GLU A 184 22.10 9.35 32.45
CA GLU A 184 22.27 9.99 33.76
C GLU A 184 21.07 9.64 34.64
N ARG A 185 21.30 9.38 35.93
CA ARG A 185 20.26 9.17 36.94
C ARG A 185 20.28 10.33 37.93
N SER A 186 19.11 10.91 38.18
CA SER A 186 18.89 11.98 39.14
C SER A 186 17.88 11.52 40.19
N GLY A 187 18.14 11.83 41.46
CA GLY A 187 17.28 11.38 42.57
C GLY A 187 17.05 9.87 42.61
N ALA A 188 15.85 9.46 43.03
CA ALA A 188 15.52 8.05 43.23
C ALA A 188 15.23 7.30 41.91
N CYS A 189 14.45 7.89 41.01
CA CYS A 189 13.99 7.21 39.79
C CYS A 189 13.75 8.16 38.58
N ASP A 190 14.43 9.31 38.55
CA ASP A 190 14.46 10.15 37.35
C ASP A 190 15.70 9.80 36.51
N TYR A 191 15.51 9.62 35.22
CA TYR A 191 16.55 9.27 34.26
C TYR A 191 16.60 10.31 33.14
N ALA A 192 17.79 10.58 32.61
CA ALA A 192 18.02 11.48 31.50
C ALA A 192 18.93 10.85 30.45
N THR A 193 18.60 11.05 29.17
CA THR A 193 19.39 10.57 28.03
C THR A 193 19.30 11.55 26.85
N VAL A 194 20.24 11.43 25.92
CA VAL A 194 20.38 12.35 24.77
C VAL A 194 20.40 11.57 23.47
N LEU A 195 19.50 11.93 22.56
CA LEU A 195 19.39 11.43 21.19
C LEU A 195 19.77 12.56 20.22
N ARG A 196 20.41 12.25 19.09
CA ARG A 196 20.55 13.21 17.97
C ARG A 196 19.68 12.77 16.80
N HIS A 197 18.82 13.65 16.30
CA HIS A 197 17.92 13.31 15.20
C HIS A 197 17.53 14.54 14.36
N PRO A 198 17.35 14.40 13.02
CA PRO A 198 16.80 15.46 12.19
C PRO A 198 15.41 15.93 12.63
N SER A 199 14.60 15.06 13.26
CA SER A 199 13.29 15.46 13.81
C SER A 199 13.37 16.41 14.99
N GLY A 200 14.53 16.52 15.66
CA GLY A 200 14.77 17.55 16.66
C GLY A 200 14.85 18.97 16.07
N CYS A 201 15.03 19.09 14.75
CA CYS A 201 15.17 20.36 14.05
C CYS A 201 13.80 21.01 13.74
N ALA A 202 13.64 22.26 14.18
CA ALA A 202 12.44 23.05 13.92
C ALA A 202 12.20 23.35 12.43
N LYS A 203 10.99 23.09 11.93
CA LYS A 203 10.49 23.70 10.68
C LYS A 203 10.08 25.14 10.98
N VAL A 204 10.77 26.11 10.37
CA VAL A 204 10.57 27.54 10.62
C VAL A 204 9.65 28.16 9.57
N VAL A 205 8.51 28.70 10.01
CA VAL A 205 7.58 29.46 9.16
C VAL A 205 7.60 30.93 9.57
N TYR A 206 7.76 31.83 8.61
CA TYR A 206 7.70 33.29 8.85
C TYR A 206 6.25 33.74 8.94
N ILE A 207 5.82 34.25 10.10
CA ILE A 207 4.48 34.83 10.25
C ILE A 207 4.48 36.24 9.64
N HIS A 208 4.21 36.32 8.34
CA HIS A 208 4.08 37.58 7.62
C HIS A 208 2.71 38.23 7.90
N GLY A 209 2.65 39.02 8.96
CA GLY A 209 1.44 39.78 9.30
C GLY A 209 1.23 40.98 8.38
N ARG A 210 0.38 40.84 7.34
CA ARG A 210 -0.44 41.93 6.76
C ARG A 210 -1.52 41.43 5.80
N GLY A 211 -2.78 41.71 6.12
CA GLY A 211 -3.94 41.26 5.34
C GLY A 211 -4.21 42.11 4.11
N TRP A 212 -3.67 41.71 2.95
CA TRP A 212 -4.03 42.25 1.62
C TRP A 212 -4.63 41.19 0.68
N VAL A 213 -4.46 39.90 0.99
CA VAL A 213 -4.93 38.76 0.16
C VAL A 213 -6.45 38.76 -0.03
N TRP A 214 -7.22 39.08 1.03
CA TRP A 214 -8.69 39.14 0.96
C TRP A 214 -9.20 40.23 -0.01
N PHE A 215 -8.49 41.36 -0.12
CA PHE A 215 -8.87 42.43 -1.04
C PHE A 215 -8.71 41.99 -2.50
N GLY A 216 -7.64 41.27 -2.83
CA GLY A 216 -7.44 40.67 -4.15
C GLY A 216 -8.54 39.68 -4.52
N ILE A 217 -8.89 38.76 -3.62
CA ILE A 217 -9.96 37.77 -3.83
C ILE A 217 -11.32 38.46 -4.05
N PHE A 218 -11.64 39.48 -3.25
CA PHE A 218 -12.89 40.23 -3.39
C PHE A 218 -12.98 40.98 -4.73
N VAL A 219 -11.88 41.60 -5.16
CA VAL A 219 -11.79 42.28 -6.47
C VAL A 219 -11.95 41.29 -7.63
N ILE A 220 -11.31 40.12 -7.56
CA ILE A 220 -11.45 39.07 -8.58
C ILE A 220 -12.92 38.59 -8.66
N LEU A 221 -13.56 38.30 -7.53
CA LEU A 221 -14.98 37.91 -7.49
C LEU A 221 -15.88 38.99 -8.10
N MET A 222 -15.63 40.27 -7.81
CA MET A 222 -16.40 41.37 -8.39
C MET A 222 -16.27 41.42 -9.92
N PHE A 223 -15.05 41.31 -10.46
CA PHE A 223 -14.84 41.29 -11.90
C PHE A 223 -15.41 40.04 -12.57
N SER A 224 -15.35 38.86 -11.93
CA SER A 224 -15.96 37.63 -12.44
C SER A 224 -17.49 37.72 -12.51
N LEU A 225 -18.14 38.27 -11.48
CA LEU A 225 -19.59 38.50 -11.47
C LEU A 225 -20.01 39.54 -12.52
N LEU A 226 -19.23 40.61 -12.70
CA LEU A 226 -19.48 41.61 -13.73
C LEU A 226 -19.33 41.02 -15.15
N GLY A 227 -18.30 40.21 -15.38
CA GLY A 227 -18.10 39.50 -16.65
C GLY A 227 -19.25 38.54 -16.96
N GLY A 228 -19.69 37.76 -15.97
CA GLY A 228 -20.85 36.88 -16.10
C GLY A 228 -22.14 37.64 -16.42
N TYR A 229 -22.40 38.76 -15.74
CA TYR A 229 -23.55 39.62 -16.00
C TYR A 229 -23.55 40.19 -17.43
N LEU A 230 -22.43 40.75 -17.88
CA LEU A 230 -22.32 41.31 -19.22
C LEU A 230 -22.50 40.23 -20.30
N LEU A 231 -21.87 39.06 -20.13
CA LEU A 231 -21.88 38.00 -21.13
C LEU A 231 -23.26 37.33 -21.22
N ALA A 232 -23.85 36.93 -20.08
CA ALA A 232 -25.20 36.35 -20.05
C ALA A 232 -26.28 37.35 -20.53
N GLY A 233 -26.18 38.62 -20.12
CA GLY A 233 -27.12 39.65 -20.54
C GLY A 233 -26.99 40.02 -22.03
N THR A 234 -25.77 39.98 -22.60
CA THR A 234 -25.55 40.18 -24.05
C THR A 234 -26.13 39.02 -24.86
N VAL A 235 -25.88 37.78 -24.44
CA VAL A 235 -26.46 36.58 -25.05
C VAL A 235 -27.99 36.63 -25.00
N TYR A 236 -28.58 36.98 -23.85
CA TYR A 236 -30.03 37.14 -23.72
C TYR A 236 -30.60 38.23 -24.64
N ARG A 237 -29.98 39.42 -24.67
CA ARG A 237 -30.43 40.52 -25.56
C ARG A 237 -30.30 40.18 -27.04
N TYR A 238 -29.25 39.47 -27.43
CA TYR A 238 -29.01 39.08 -28.82
C TYR A 238 -29.97 37.99 -29.29
N PHE A 239 -30.12 36.89 -28.53
CA PHE A 239 -30.90 35.72 -28.96
C PHE A 239 -32.39 35.77 -28.58
N VAL A 240 -32.77 36.45 -27.49
CA VAL A 240 -34.16 36.49 -27.01
C VAL A 240 -34.87 37.80 -27.38
N LEU A 241 -34.15 38.92 -27.44
CA LEU A 241 -34.72 40.23 -27.78
C LEU A 241 -34.34 40.74 -29.19
N GLY A 242 -33.53 39.99 -29.94
CA GLY A 242 -33.15 40.34 -31.33
C GLY A 242 -32.31 41.61 -31.47
N VAL A 243 -31.68 42.08 -30.38
CA VAL A 243 -30.86 43.29 -30.41
C VAL A 243 -29.46 42.94 -30.94
N HIS A 244 -29.05 43.57 -32.03
CA HIS A 244 -27.80 43.29 -32.72
C HIS A 244 -26.81 44.45 -32.63
N GLY A 245 -25.52 44.16 -32.80
CA GLY A 245 -24.45 45.14 -32.65
C GLY A 245 -24.09 45.43 -31.19
N ILE A 246 -23.51 46.60 -30.93
CA ILE A 246 -23.01 46.99 -29.60
C ILE A 246 -24.12 47.17 -28.56
N ASP A 247 -25.34 47.50 -29.00
CA ASP A 247 -26.52 47.74 -28.13
C ASP A 247 -27.03 46.46 -27.44
N ALA A 248 -26.56 45.28 -27.88
CA ALA A 248 -26.78 44.03 -27.18
C ALA A 248 -26.17 44.03 -25.77
N ILE A 249 -25.14 44.85 -25.49
CA ILE A 249 -24.50 44.93 -24.18
C ILE A 249 -25.47 45.54 -23.15
N PRO A 250 -25.73 44.89 -22.00
CA PRO A 250 -26.59 45.43 -20.95
C PRO A 250 -26.08 46.77 -20.40
N ASN A 251 -26.96 47.76 -20.33
CA ASN A 251 -26.69 49.11 -19.81
C ASN A 251 -25.51 49.82 -20.51
N LEU A 252 -25.36 49.66 -21.83
CA LEU A 252 -24.29 50.29 -22.64
C LEU A 252 -24.13 51.79 -22.35
N GLU A 253 -25.22 52.55 -22.22
CA GLU A 253 -25.20 53.99 -21.88
C GLU A 253 -24.59 54.29 -20.51
N PHE A 254 -24.72 53.40 -19.53
CA PHE A 254 -24.07 53.56 -18.23
C PHE A 254 -22.55 53.37 -18.37
N TRP A 255 -22.12 52.31 -19.05
CA TRP A 255 -20.71 52.01 -19.26
C TRP A 255 -19.98 53.04 -20.11
N ALA A 256 -20.65 53.59 -21.14
CA ALA A 256 -20.12 54.66 -21.98
C ALA A 256 -19.83 55.97 -21.21
N ASN A 257 -20.45 56.17 -20.04
CA ASN A 257 -20.37 57.40 -19.26
C ASN A 257 -19.41 57.34 -18.04
N LEU A 258 -18.76 56.20 -17.78
CA LEU A 258 -17.73 56.05 -16.72
C LEU A 258 -16.31 56.02 -17.31
N PRO A 259 -15.43 57.03 -17.10
CA PRO A 259 -15.68 58.38 -16.60
C PRO A 259 -15.00 59.50 -17.43
N HIS A 260 -15.76 60.53 -17.82
CA HIS A 260 -15.20 61.83 -18.23
C HIS A 260 -15.04 62.83 -17.05
N ARG A 261 -15.12 62.35 -15.79
CA ARG A 261 -15.41 63.19 -14.60
C ARG A 261 -14.21 63.44 -13.64
N THR A 262 -12.98 63.43 -14.14
CA THR A 262 -11.78 63.76 -13.33
C THR A 262 -10.82 64.72 -14.03
N GLN A 263 -11.28 65.95 -14.31
CA GLN A 263 -10.40 67.10 -14.59
C GLN A 263 -11.12 68.43 -14.30
N LYS A 264 -10.79 69.09 -13.18
CA LYS A 264 -10.94 70.55 -12.98
C LYS A 264 -10.30 71.04 -11.66
N SER A 265 -9.02 71.35 -11.71
CA SER A 265 -8.40 72.41 -10.93
C SER A 265 -7.26 73.04 -11.75
N LYS A 266 -7.40 74.34 -12.02
CA LYS A 266 -6.42 75.26 -12.63
C LYS A 266 -6.14 76.33 -11.55
N PRO A 267 -5.04 77.13 -11.58
CA PRO A 267 -4.65 78.01 -12.71
C PRO A 267 -3.10 78.17 -12.87
N PRO A 268 -2.49 79.30 -13.30
CA PRO A 268 -2.38 79.73 -14.72
C PRO A 268 -0.99 80.29 -15.18
N PHE A 269 -0.91 80.67 -16.48
CA PHE A 269 0.11 81.51 -17.17
C PHE A 269 1.55 80.94 -17.30
N SER A 270 2.30 81.17 -18.39
CA SER A 270 2.09 81.88 -19.69
C SER A 270 2.73 81.04 -20.84
N SER A 271 2.85 81.42 -22.12
CA SER A 271 2.59 82.66 -22.89
C SER A 271 2.24 82.34 -24.38
N SER A 272 2.27 83.36 -25.25
CA SER A 272 2.25 83.35 -26.73
C SER A 272 3.00 84.63 -27.21
N PRO A 273 3.23 84.96 -28.51
CA PRO A 273 2.75 84.37 -29.78
C PRO A 273 3.84 84.16 -30.89
N PRO A 274 3.47 83.75 -32.13
CA PRO A 274 4.43 83.33 -33.19
C PRO A 274 4.39 84.17 -34.50
N THR A 275 5.23 83.82 -35.48
CA THR A 275 5.03 83.80 -36.96
C THR A 275 6.29 83.15 -37.61
N LEU A 276 6.35 82.62 -38.84
CA LEU A 276 5.57 82.79 -40.08
C LEU A 276 5.53 81.47 -40.94
N SER A 277 4.76 81.47 -42.02
CA SER A 277 4.47 80.45 -43.07
C SER A 277 5.69 79.76 -43.77
N SER A 278 5.62 78.55 -44.35
CA SER A 278 4.87 78.22 -45.59
C SER A 278 5.13 76.80 -46.16
N SER A 279 4.15 76.29 -46.93
CA SER A 279 4.23 75.35 -48.10
C SER A 279 4.96 73.99 -48.11
N SER A 280 4.12 72.95 -48.24
CA SER A 280 4.10 71.93 -49.34
C SER A 280 4.76 70.53 -49.19
N SER A 281 4.15 69.61 -49.95
CA SER A 281 4.50 68.21 -50.34
C SER A 281 4.59 67.08 -49.28
N SER A 282 3.66 66.13 -49.42
CA SER A 282 3.75 64.75 -48.89
C SER A 282 4.52 63.86 -49.88
N PRO A 283 5.10 62.70 -49.46
CA PRO A 283 4.28 61.49 -49.35
C PRO A 283 4.58 60.58 -48.14
N ALA A 284 3.72 59.56 -48.01
CA ALA A 284 3.55 58.62 -46.91
C ALA A 284 4.82 57.93 -46.34
N LEU A 285 4.86 57.83 -44.99
CA LEU A 285 5.65 56.82 -44.27
C LEU A 285 4.94 56.38 -42.96
N ILE A 286 4.52 55.11 -42.94
CA ILE A 286 4.32 54.19 -41.81
C ILE A 286 3.96 54.83 -40.44
N ARG A 287 2.66 54.92 -40.15
CA ARG A 287 2.16 55.25 -38.79
C ARG A 287 2.18 54.00 -37.91
N LYS A 288 3.07 53.96 -36.90
CA LYS A 288 3.16 52.90 -35.89
C LYS A 288 1.79 52.57 -35.29
N ALA A 289 1.37 51.31 -35.39
CA ALA A 289 0.16 50.83 -34.73
C ALA A 289 0.34 50.89 -33.21
N ARG A 290 -0.45 51.71 -32.52
CA ARG A 290 -0.58 51.64 -31.06
C ARG A 290 -1.39 50.40 -30.73
N LEU A 291 -0.71 49.34 -30.29
CA LEU A 291 -1.36 48.12 -29.83
C LEU A 291 -2.25 48.45 -28.62
N SER A 292 -3.50 47.99 -28.69
CA SER A 292 -4.56 48.31 -27.74
C SER A 292 -4.23 47.80 -26.33
N PRO A 293 -4.55 48.53 -25.23
CA PRO A 293 -4.30 48.05 -23.87
C PRO A 293 -5.00 46.73 -23.56
N TYR A 294 -6.11 46.43 -24.25
CA TYR A 294 -6.80 45.14 -24.18
C TYR A 294 -5.91 43.96 -24.64
N LEU A 295 -4.96 44.16 -25.54
CA LEU A 295 -4.03 43.11 -25.97
C LEU A 295 -3.03 42.74 -24.85
N PHE A 296 -2.56 43.73 -24.08
CA PHE A 296 -1.69 43.47 -22.93
C PHE A 296 -2.43 42.73 -21.81
N VAL A 297 -3.70 43.08 -21.56
CA VAL A 297 -4.56 42.35 -20.61
C VAL A 297 -4.82 40.92 -21.08
N LEU A 298 -5.09 40.72 -22.37
CA LEU A 298 -5.26 39.38 -22.96
C LEU A 298 -3.99 38.53 -22.86
N LEU A 299 -2.82 39.09 -23.19
CA LEU A 299 -1.53 38.40 -23.07
C LEU A 299 -1.19 38.07 -21.62
N ALA A 300 -1.46 38.98 -20.67
CA ALA A 300 -1.27 38.71 -19.24
C ALA A 300 -2.21 37.61 -18.73
N PHE A 301 -3.46 37.58 -19.20
CA PHE A 301 -4.42 36.53 -18.86
C PHE A 301 -4.00 35.17 -19.44
N ILE A 302 -3.56 35.12 -20.71
CA ILE A 302 -3.03 33.90 -21.32
C ILE A 302 -1.81 33.40 -20.55
N LEU A 303 -0.85 34.27 -20.22
CA LEU A 303 0.34 33.91 -19.44
C LEU A 303 -0.03 33.34 -18.06
N PHE A 304 -1.00 33.95 -17.38
CA PHE A 304 -1.49 33.51 -16.08
C PHE A 304 -2.16 32.13 -16.14
N VAL A 305 -2.98 31.86 -17.17
CA VAL A 305 -3.58 30.55 -17.41
C VAL A 305 -2.49 29.51 -17.77
N SER A 306 -1.52 29.87 -18.59
CA SER A 306 -0.38 28.99 -18.94
C SER A 306 0.50 28.63 -17.75
N VAL A 307 0.60 29.49 -16.72
CA VAL A 307 1.32 29.18 -15.47
C VAL A 307 0.48 28.30 -14.55
N LEU A 308 -0.84 28.53 -14.46
CA LEU A 308 -1.74 27.72 -13.63
C LEU A 308 -1.98 26.30 -14.15
N TYR A 309 -1.86 26.08 -15.47
CA TYR A 309 -2.00 24.77 -16.11
C TYR A 309 -0.69 24.28 -16.76
N GLY A 310 0.44 24.86 -16.37
CA GLY A 310 1.75 24.64 -17.02
C GLY A 310 2.33 23.23 -16.87
N GLU A 311 1.96 22.52 -15.79
CA GLU A 311 2.39 21.14 -15.54
C GLU A 311 1.66 20.12 -16.46
N ASP A 312 0.44 20.44 -16.95
CA ASP A 312 -0.39 19.49 -17.71
C ASP A 312 -0.31 19.66 -19.25
N PHE A 313 0.27 20.75 -19.77
CA PHE A 313 0.35 21.01 -21.22
C PHE A 313 1.68 20.58 -21.88
N ALA A 314 2.70 20.17 -21.11
CA ALA A 314 4.02 19.80 -21.62
C ALA A 314 4.03 18.56 -22.56
N CYS A 315 2.95 17.76 -22.61
CA CYS A 315 2.85 16.58 -23.46
C CYS A 315 2.22 16.80 -24.85
N ILE A 316 1.79 18.03 -25.21
CA ILE A 316 1.09 18.30 -26.48
C ILE A 316 1.97 18.97 -27.55
N LEU A 317 3.12 19.55 -27.18
CA LEU A 317 3.93 20.40 -28.07
C LEU A 317 5.38 19.95 -28.32
N SER A 318 5.80 18.78 -27.82
CA SER A 318 7.09 18.20 -28.21
C SER A 318 7.02 17.59 -29.62
N PRO A 319 7.85 18.04 -30.59
CA PRO A 319 7.95 17.39 -31.89
C PRO A 319 8.45 15.96 -31.71
N ARG A 320 7.77 14.99 -32.34
CA ARG A 320 8.34 13.63 -32.48
C ARG A 320 9.64 13.74 -33.30
N PRO A 321 10.77 13.17 -32.88
CA PRO A 321 11.87 12.92 -33.81
C PRO A 321 11.36 11.99 -34.91
N ALA A 322 11.66 12.33 -36.16
CA ALA A 322 11.31 11.49 -37.31
C ALA A 322 12.12 10.18 -37.24
N PRO A 323 11.61 9.05 -37.75
CA PRO A 323 12.44 7.87 -37.96
C PRO A 323 13.50 8.19 -39.02
N ASP A 324 14.77 8.01 -38.68
CA ASP A 324 15.86 8.20 -39.64
C ASP A 324 15.69 7.26 -40.83
N ARG A 325 15.57 7.86 -42.02
CA ARG A 325 15.66 7.12 -43.29
C ARG A 325 17.11 6.74 -43.53
N VAL A 326 17.50 5.56 -43.06
CA VAL A 326 18.75 4.93 -43.49
C VAL A 326 18.62 4.60 -44.98
N LEU A 327 19.24 5.44 -45.81
CA LEU A 327 19.38 5.19 -47.24
C LEU A 327 20.40 4.05 -47.44
N PRO A 328 20.10 2.99 -48.23
CA PRO A 328 21.03 1.87 -48.39
C PRO A 328 22.21 2.22 -49.31
N ARG A 329 23.41 1.74 -48.97
CA ARG A 329 24.59 1.78 -49.84
C ARG A 329 25.60 0.70 -49.40
N PRO A 330 26.38 0.15 -50.34
CA PRO A 330 25.91 -0.69 -51.43
C PRO A 330 26.30 -2.15 -51.19
N VAL A 331 25.56 -3.08 -51.81
CA VAL A 331 25.93 -4.51 -51.84
C VAL A 331 27.24 -4.67 -52.61
N LEU A 332 28.27 -5.23 -51.97
CA LEU A 332 29.37 -5.88 -52.69
C LEU A 332 29.03 -7.36 -52.84
N SER A 333 28.88 -7.80 -54.09
CA SER A 333 28.47 -9.16 -54.42
C SER A 333 29.52 -10.18 -53.98
N ARG A 334 29.06 -11.28 -53.37
CA ARG A 334 29.62 -12.59 -53.67
C ARG A 334 28.49 -13.60 -53.78
N THR A 335 28.19 -13.97 -55.02
CA THR A 335 27.41 -15.15 -55.35
C THR A 335 28.08 -16.38 -54.75
N ASP A 336 27.29 -17.34 -54.28
CA ASP A 336 26.97 -18.49 -55.13
C ASP A 336 25.71 -19.20 -54.62
N GLN A 337 24.97 -19.79 -55.56
CA GLN A 337 23.65 -20.36 -55.35
C GLN A 337 23.75 -21.83 -54.92
N LYS A 338 22.87 -22.25 -54.01
CA LYS A 338 22.14 -23.52 -54.19
C LYS A 338 20.76 -23.44 -53.52
N ALA A 339 19.79 -24.10 -54.15
CA ALA A 339 18.37 -23.83 -53.95
C ALA A 339 17.66 -24.90 -53.11
N GLU A 340 16.45 -24.52 -52.66
CA GLU A 340 15.29 -25.37 -52.34
C GLU A 340 15.43 -26.47 -51.27
N ASP A 341 14.86 -26.19 -50.10
CA ASP A 341 13.88 -27.09 -49.46
C ASP A 341 12.88 -26.22 -48.67
N ASP A 342 11.76 -25.84 -49.29
CA ASP A 342 10.68 -25.14 -48.61
C ASP A 342 9.96 -26.10 -47.66
N ARG A 343 10.31 -26.01 -46.38
CA ARG A 343 9.51 -26.54 -45.28
C ARG A 343 9.25 -25.42 -44.28
N ASP A 344 7.98 -25.02 -44.21
CA ASP A 344 7.46 -24.16 -43.14
C ASP A 344 7.64 -24.87 -41.79
N GLU A 345 8.80 -24.65 -41.15
CA GLU A 345 8.93 -24.88 -39.71
C GLU A 345 8.04 -23.84 -39.00
N GLU A 346 6.82 -24.27 -38.66
CA GLU A 346 5.98 -23.60 -37.67
C GLU A 346 6.81 -23.45 -36.38
N GLU A 347 7.39 -22.27 -36.16
CA GLU A 347 8.27 -22.01 -35.02
C GLU A 347 7.45 -22.17 -33.73
N ALA A 348 7.50 -23.38 -33.16
CA ALA A 348 6.70 -23.78 -32.02
C ALA A 348 6.84 -22.75 -30.92
N ALA A 349 5.73 -22.04 -30.64
CA ALA A 349 5.73 -20.80 -29.88
C ALA A 349 6.47 -20.98 -28.55
N VAL A 350 7.65 -20.38 -28.44
CA VAL A 350 8.53 -20.56 -27.27
C VAL A 350 7.83 -19.94 -26.05
N VAL A 351 7.20 -20.82 -25.25
CA VAL A 351 6.51 -20.42 -24.03
C VAL A 351 7.54 -19.83 -23.07
N PRO A 352 7.34 -18.62 -22.52
CA PRO A 352 8.33 -18.00 -21.66
C PRO A 352 8.69 -18.90 -20.48
N PHE A 353 9.98 -18.93 -20.13
CA PHE A 353 10.58 -19.79 -19.11
C PHE A 353 10.61 -21.29 -19.41
N ALA A 354 9.96 -21.79 -20.46
CA ALA A 354 10.06 -23.20 -20.80
C ALA A 354 11.49 -23.56 -21.26
N VAL A 355 12.04 -24.65 -20.72
CA VAL A 355 13.31 -25.21 -21.17
C VAL A 355 13.05 -25.94 -22.48
N ARG A 356 13.59 -25.43 -23.60
CA ARG A 356 13.56 -26.16 -24.90
C ARG A 356 14.18 -27.54 -24.70
N ARG A 357 13.38 -28.60 -24.86
CA ARG A 357 13.88 -29.97 -25.00
C ARG A 357 13.09 -30.74 -26.06
N THR A 358 13.83 -31.64 -26.70
CA THR A 358 13.40 -32.57 -27.75
C THR A 358 12.23 -33.43 -27.30
N ALA A 359 11.34 -33.74 -28.24
CA ALA A 359 10.18 -34.59 -28.00
C ALA A 359 10.59 -36.05 -27.77
N GLU A 360 10.80 -36.42 -26.50
CA GLU A 360 10.82 -37.82 -26.04
C GLU A 360 9.78 -37.96 -24.92
N GLY A 361 8.71 -38.72 -25.21
CA GLY A 361 7.54 -38.84 -24.33
C GLY A 361 6.24 -38.35 -24.97
N GLY A 362 5.79 -39.02 -26.03
CA GLY A 362 4.51 -38.74 -26.68
C GLY A 362 3.32 -39.08 -25.78
N GLY A 363 2.81 -38.08 -25.06
CA GLY A 363 1.63 -38.19 -24.20
C GLY A 363 1.63 -37.07 -23.16
N GLY A 364 0.64 -36.17 -23.20
CA GLY A 364 0.57 -35.04 -22.28
C GLY A 364 0.39 -35.51 -20.83
N CYS A 365 1.38 -35.27 -19.97
CA CYS A 365 1.27 -35.61 -18.56
C CYS A 365 0.43 -34.59 -17.78
N ASP A 366 -0.66 -35.06 -17.17
CA ASP A 366 -1.35 -34.29 -16.14
C ASP A 366 -0.59 -34.41 -14.81
N LEU A 367 0.18 -33.38 -14.49
CA LEU A 367 0.90 -33.26 -13.22
C LEU A 367 -0.01 -33.25 -11.99
N PHE A 368 -1.31 -32.97 -12.15
CA PHE A 368 -2.26 -32.84 -11.05
C PHE A 368 -3.10 -34.11 -10.83
N SER A 369 -2.90 -35.15 -11.66
CA SER A 369 -3.49 -36.48 -11.49
C SER A 369 -2.42 -37.47 -11.06
N GLY A 370 -2.59 -38.09 -9.88
CA GLY A 370 -1.53 -38.82 -9.20
C GLY A 370 -1.93 -39.28 -7.81
N ARG A 371 -0.93 -39.67 -7.01
CA ARG A 371 -1.09 -40.10 -5.61
C ARG A 371 0.02 -39.55 -4.72
N TRP A 372 -0.27 -39.45 -3.42
CA TRP A 372 0.77 -39.24 -2.42
C TRP A 372 1.53 -40.54 -2.15
N VAL A 373 2.85 -40.43 -2.10
CA VAL A 373 3.77 -41.52 -1.75
C VAL A 373 4.62 -41.03 -0.58
N ARG A 374 4.78 -41.88 0.44
CA ARG A 374 5.64 -41.60 1.58
C ARG A 374 7.09 -41.86 1.20
N ASP A 375 7.95 -40.87 1.39
CA ASP A 375 9.38 -40.90 1.09
C ASP A 375 10.16 -40.27 2.25
N GLU A 376 10.79 -41.14 3.03
CA GLU A 376 11.68 -40.78 4.15
C GLU A 376 13.17 -40.85 3.76
N LEU A 377 13.48 -41.34 2.55
CA LEU A 377 14.85 -41.50 2.07
C LEU A 377 15.36 -40.23 1.39
N THR A 378 14.48 -39.51 0.68
CA THR A 378 14.80 -38.21 0.10
C THR A 378 14.80 -37.13 1.18
N PRO A 379 15.92 -36.40 1.38
CA PRO A 379 15.96 -35.27 2.32
C PRO A 379 14.88 -34.22 2.01
N LEU A 380 14.37 -33.59 3.07
CA LEU A 380 13.54 -32.38 2.94
C LEU A 380 14.32 -31.29 2.19
N LEU A 381 13.60 -30.39 1.51
CA LEU A 381 14.23 -29.30 0.76
C LEU A 381 14.78 -28.20 1.69
N TYR A 382 14.19 -28.08 2.88
CA TYR A 382 14.65 -27.28 4.02
C TYR A 382 13.96 -27.81 5.30
N GLN A 383 14.45 -27.43 6.48
CA GLN A 383 13.77 -27.63 7.77
C GLN A 383 13.11 -26.35 8.28
N GLU A 384 12.06 -26.47 9.10
CA GLU A 384 11.35 -25.33 9.69
C GLU A 384 12.29 -24.33 10.39
N SER A 385 13.26 -24.84 11.16
CA SER A 385 14.27 -24.03 11.87
C SER A 385 15.34 -23.39 10.98
N GLU A 386 15.44 -23.78 9.71
CA GLU A 386 16.43 -23.23 8.78
C GLU A 386 15.91 -21.97 8.07
N CYS A 387 14.59 -21.82 7.91
CA CYS A 387 13.98 -20.69 7.19
C CYS A 387 13.40 -19.62 8.14
N PRO A 388 14.09 -18.49 8.39
CA PRO A 388 13.62 -17.44 9.30
C PRO A 388 12.42 -16.64 8.76
N TYR A 389 11.99 -16.89 7.51
CA TYR A 389 10.90 -16.17 6.85
C TYR A 389 9.51 -16.80 7.08
N ILE A 390 9.45 -17.99 7.69
CA ILE A 390 8.18 -18.63 8.04
C ILE A 390 7.53 -17.81 9.15
N GLN A 391 6.31 -17.31 8.92
CA GLN A 391 5.60 -16.61 9.99
C GLN A 391 5.19 -17.61 11.09
N PRO A 392 5.15 -17.20 12.38
CA PRO A 392 4.73 -18.04 13.51
C PRO A 392 3.33 -18.67 13.40
N GLN A 393 2.55 -18.37 12.36
CA GLN A 393 1.27 -19.02 12.10
C GLN A 393 1.42 -20.37 11.39
N LEU A 394 2.62 -20.66 10.85
CA LEU A 394 2.92 -21.82 10.00
C LEU A 394 4.09 -22.69 10.54
N THR A 395 4.82 -22.21 11.57
CA THR A 395 5.91 -22.95 12.26
C THR A 395 5.34 -23.95 13.27
N CYS A 396 4.94 -25.12 12.77
CA CYS A 396 4.23 -26.11 13.57
C CYS A 396 5.11 -26.82 14.60
N GLN A 397 6.36 -27.13 14.27
CA GLN A 397 7.29 -27.79 15.19
C GLN A 397 7.69 -26.85 16.34
N GLU A 398 7.99 -25.58 16.02
CA GLU A 398 8.25 -24.51 17.01
C GLU A 398 7.08 -24.37 18.00
N HIS A 399 5.84 -24.47 17.50
CA HIS A 399 4.63 -24.40 18.31
C HIS A 399 4.18 -25.76 18.90
N GLY A 400 5.10 -26.74 18.98
CA GLY A 400 4.94 -27.96 19.77
C GLY A 400 4.19 -29.10 19.07
N ARG A 401 4.11 -29.12 17.73
CA ARG A 401 3.56 -30.26 16.99
C ARG A 401 4.46 -31.50 17.18
N PRO A 402 3.95 -32.61 17.76
CA PRO A 402 4.79 -33.74 18.13
C PRO A 402 5.16 -34.66 16.96
N ASP A 403 4.36 -34.69 15.90
CA ASP A 403 4.60 -35.52 14.71
C ASP A 403 5.30 -34.73 13.59
N ARG A 404 6.14 -35.43 12.82
CA ARG A 404 6.77 -34.93 11.59
C ARG A 404 6.35 -35.69 10.33
N GLY A 405 5.46 -36.68 10.46
CA GLY A 405 5.06 -37.60 9.39
C GLY A 405 4.54 -36.89 8.14
N TYR A 406 3.82 -35.77 8.32
CA TYR A 406 3.28 -34.95 7.24
C TYR A 406 4.33 -34.35 6.30
N GLN A 407 5.59 -34.22 6.74
CA GLN A 407 6.70 -33.65 5.96
C GLN A 407 7.25 -34.64 4.91
N PHE A 408 7.03 -35.95 5.10
CA PHE A 408 7.61 -37.03 4.29
C PHE A 408 6.67 -37.55 3.19
N TRP A 409 5.69 -36.75 2.77
CA TRP A 409 4.80 -37.10 1.67
C TRP A 409 5.17 -36.33 0.41
N ARG A 410 5.38 -37.05 -0.69
CA ARG A 410 5.66 -36.51 -2.02
C ARG A 410 4.55 -36.85 -2.99
N TRP A 411 4.26 -35.94 -3.92
CA TRP A 411 3.26 -36.14 -4.95
C TRP A 411 3.86 -36.84 -6.17
N HIS A 412 3.26 -37.95 -6.58
CA HIS A 412 3.69 -38.73 -7.74
C HIS A 412 2.57 -38.73 -8.79
N PRO A 413 2.70 -37.98 -9.91
CA PRO A 413 1.76 -38.02 -11.02
C PRO A 413 1.64 -39.43 -11.62
N HIS A 414 0.51 -39.77 -12.23
CA HIS A 414 0.31 -41.11 -12.80
C HIS A 414 1.08 -41.34 -14.12
N GLY A 415 1.18 -40.31 -14.97
CA GLY A 415 1.74 -40.42 -16.32
C GLY A 415 3.21 -40.00 -16.48
N CYS A 416 3.84 -39.41 -15.44
CA CYS A 416 5.23 -38.95 -15.49
C CYS A 416 5.81 -38.74 -14.09
N SER A 417 7.12 -38.51 -14.02
CA SER A 417 7.80 -38.11 -12.78
C SER A 417 7.82 -36.58 -12.63
N LEU A 418 7.56 -36.10 -11.42
CA LEU A 418 7.73 -34.69 -11.09
C LEU A 418 9.24 -34.36 -11.02
N PRO A 419 9.73 -33.32 -11.73
CA PRO A 419 11.13 -32.93 -11.67
C PRO A 419 11.45 -32.38 -10.27
N ARG A 420 12.52 -32.88 -9.64
CA ARG A 420 12.98 -32.39 -8.34
C ARG A 420 13.28 -30.89 -8.43
N PHE A 421 12.78 -30.13 -7.45
CA PHE A 421 13.00 -28.69 -7.38
C PHE A 421 14.50 -28.35 -7.35
N ASN A 422 14.92 -27.47 -8.26
CA ASN A 422 16.28 -26.96 -8.34
C ASN A 422 16.29 -25.46 -8.09
N ALA A 423 16.68 -25.08 -6.87
CA ALA A 423 16.72 -23.69 -6.42
C ALA A 423 17.69 -22.83 -7.26
N THR A 424 18.84 -23.37 -7.69
CA THR A 424 19.78 -22.67 -8.57
C THR A 424 19.15 -22.35 -9.92
N GLN A 425 18.49 -23.33 -10.54
CA GLN A 425 17.81 -23.12 -11.82
C GLN A 425 16.66 -22.10 -11.70
N MET A 426 15.91 -22.15 -10.60
CA MET A 426 14.84 -21.19 -10.33
C MET A 426 15.40 -19.76 -10.18
N LEU A 427 16.47 -19.56 -9.40
CA LEU A 427 17.09 -18.24 -9.20
C LEU A 427 17.74 -17.70 -10.47
N GLU A 428 18.47 -18.52 -11.23
CA GLU A 428 19.02 -18.10 -12.53
C GLU A 428 17.91 -17.75 -13.54
N SER A 429 16.80 -18.48 -13.54
CA SER A 429 15.65 -18.18 -14.39
C SER A 429 14.88 -16.92 -13.95
N LEU A 430 15.01 -16.53 -12.68
CA LEU A 430 14.50 -15.26 -12.13
C LEU A 430 15.50 -14.10 -12.24
N ARG A 431 16.69 -14.31 -12.82
CA ARG A 431 17.73 -13.28 -12.89
C ARG A 431 17.23 -12.04 -13.65
N GLY A 432 17.24 -10.88 -12.97
CA GLY A 432 16.73 -9.62 -13.51
C GLY A 432 15.21 -9.52 -13.60
N LYS A 433 14.45 -10.34 -12.86
CA LYS A 433 13.01 -10.53 -13.02
C LYS A 433 12.22 -10.50 -11.72
N ARG A 434 10.91 -10.34 -11.86
CA ARG A 434 9.95 -10.26 -10.75
C ARG A 434 8.96 -11.41 -10.80
N MET A 435 8.87 -12.17 -9.71
CA MET A 435 7.82 -13.15 -9.45
C MET A 435 6.89 -12.63 -8.38
N MET A 436 5.57 -12.65 -8.59
CA MET A 436 4.59 -12.15 -7.61
C MET A 436 3.44 -13.12 -7.39
N TYR A 437 3.23 -13.50 -6.14
CA TYR A 437 2.03 -14.17 -5.64
C TYR A 437 0.98 -13.12 -5.28
N VAL A 438 -0.28 -13.32 -5.68
CA VAL A 438 -1.34 -12.33 -5.51
C VAL A 438 -2.63 -13.01 -5.05
N GLY A 439 -3.03 -12.78 -3.80
CA GLY A 439 -4.22 -13.44 -3.27
C GLY A 439 -4.45 -13.28 -1.78
N ASP A 440 -5.00 -14.35 -1.19
CA ASP A 440 -5.35 -14.47 0.24
C ASP A 440 -4.22 -15.10 1.08
N SER A 441 -4.54 -15.50 2.32
CA SER A 441 -3.55 -16.05 3.26
C SER A 441 -2.97 -17.40 2.85
N LEU A 442 -3.64 -18.19 2.01
CA LEU A 442 -3.11 -19.45 1.51
C LEU A 442 -2.01 -19.19 0.47
N ASN A 443 -2.22 -18.18 -0.37
CA ASN A 443 -1.25 -17.77 -1.37
C ASN A 443 -0.02 -17.10 -0.74
N ARG A 444 -0.19 -16.41 0.41
CA ARG A 444 0.95 -15.98 1.24
C ARG A 444 1.77 -17.16 1.75
N GLY A 445 1.13 -18.24 2.18
CA GLY A 445 1.84 -19.46 2.58
C GLY A 445 2.63 -20.09 1.43
N GLN A 446 2.06 -20.13 0.23
CA GLN A 446 2.77 -20.58 -0.98
C GLN A 446 3.97 -19.67 -1.32
N TYR A 447 3.83 -18.35 -1.20
CA TYR A 447 4.93 -17.40 -1.33
C TYR A 447 6.07 -17.69 -0.33
N VAL A 448 5.74 -17.89 0.95
CA VAL A 448 6.71 -18.16 2.01
C VAL A 448 7.45 -19.48 1.78
N SER A 449 6.74 -20.53 1.36
CA SER A 449 7.34 -21.78 0.91
C SER A 449 8.35 -21.53 -0.22
N MET A 450 8.02 -20.73 -1.24
CA MET A 450 8.95 -20.42 -2.34
C MET A 450 10.19 -19.65 -1.83
N VAL A 451 10.04 -18.75 -0.87
CA VAL A 451 11.20 -18.09 -0.23
C VAL A 451 12.05 -19.14 0.52
N CYS A 452 11.44 -20.04 1.30
CA CYS A 452 12.16 -21.09 2.02
C CYS A 452 12.83 -22.14 1.11
N LEU A 453 12.29 -22.38 -0.08
CA LEU A 453 12.90 -23.22 -1.10
C LEU A 453 14.16 -22.58 -1.75
N LEU A 454 14.35 -21.26 -1.62
CA LEU A 454 15.40 -20.51 -2.33
C LEU A 454 16.44 -19.84 -1.41
N HIS A 455 16.05 -19.39 -0.21
CA HIS A 455 16.87 -18.50 0.62
C HIS A 455 18.19 -19.10 1.10
N SER A 456 18.31 -20.42 1.17
CA SER A 456 19.50 -21.12 1.67
C SER A 456 20.67 -21.06 0.67
N LEU A 457 20.39 -20.87 -0.62
CA LEU A 457 21.41 -20.64 -1.66
C LEU A 457 21.85 -19.18 -1.79
N ILE A 458 21.19 -18.25 -1.09
CA ILE A 458 21.49 -16.82 -1.17
C ILE A 458 22.23 -16.38 0.11
N PRO A 459 23.45 -15.82 0.02
CA PRO A 459 24.18 -15.31 1.19
C PRO A 459 23.36 -14.30 1.99
N GLU A 460 23.51 -14.26 3.32
CA GLU A 460 22.73 -13.36 4.20
C GLU A 460 22.82 -11.88 3.80
N GLY A 461 24.02 -11.38 3.46
CA GLY A 461 24.19 -10.01 2.97
C GLY A 461 23.51 -9.74 1.61
N SER A 462 23.26 -10.80 0.83
CA SER A 462 22.72 -10.75 -0.53
C SER A 462 21.21 -10.96 -0.59
N LYS A 463 20.51 -11.06 0.56
CA LYS A 463 19.04 -11.09 0.63
C LYS A 463 18.47 -10.01 1.53
N SER A 464 17.19 -9.71 1.35
CA SER A 464 16.37 -8.91 2.28
C SER A 464 14.89 -9.26 2.12
N MET A 465 14.09 -9.01 3.16
CA MET A 465 12.63 -9.04 3.08
C MET A 465 12.07 -7.74 3.63
N GLU A 466 11.25 -7.05 2.84
CA GLU A 466 10.68 -5.73 3.16
C GLU A 466 9.16 -5.80 2.96
N THR A 467 8.38 -5.03 3.74
CA THR A 467 6.91 -4.98 3.60
C THR A 467 6.42 -3.53 3.55
N PHE A 468 5.67 -3.23 2.50
CA PHE A 468 5.14 -1.91 2.15
C PHE A 468 3.61 -2.01 2.02
N ASP A 469 2.89 -1.70 3.11
CA ASP A 469 1.43 -1.81 3.20
C ASP A 469 0.91 -3.21 2.81
N SER A 470 0.46 -3.39 1.57
CA SER A 470 -0.11 -4.63 1.05
C SER A 470 0.88 -5.50 0.27
N LEU A 471 2.13 -5.04 0.08
CA LEU A 471 3.17 -5.71 -0.71
C LEU A 471 4.36 -6.13 0.18
N THR A 472 4.67 -7.42 0.23
CA THR A 472 5.93 -7.95 0.79
C THR A 472 6.87 -8.33 -0.36
N VAL A 473 8.14 -7.94 -0.27
CA VAL A 473 9.18 -8.19 -1.28
C VAL A 473 10.34 -8.93 -0.63
N PHE A 474 10.68 -10.12 -1.13
CA PHE A 474 11.94 -10.79 -0.87
C PHE A 474 12.89 -10.54 -2.06
N THR A 475 14.05 -9.95 -1.79
CA THR A 475 15.02 -9.55 -2.81
C THR A 475 16.23 -10.47 -2.77
N ALA A 476 16.58 -11.07 -3.90
CA ALA A 476 17.83 -11.81 -4.11
C ALA A 476 18.80 -10.94 -4.92
N LYS A 477 19.68 -10.21 -4.21
CA LYS A 477 20.50 -9.11 -4.78
C LYS A 477 21.46 -9.60 -5.87
N ASP A 478 22.15 -10.73 -5.64
CA ASP A 478 23.11 -11.31 -6.59
C ASP A 478 22.47 -11.80 -7.90
N TYR A 479 21.15 -11.99 -7.89
CA TYR A 479 20.35 -12.35 -9.06
C TYR A 479 19.60 -11.14 -9.66
N ASN A 480 19.61 -9.98 -9.00
CA ASN A 480 18.73 -8.85 -9.31
C ASN A 480 17.27 -9.31 -9.48
N ALA A 481 16.82 -10.17 -8.56
CA ALA A 481 15.53 -10.88 -8.66
C ALA A 481 14.66 -10.58 -7.43
N THR A 482 13.35 -10.52 -7.63
CA THR A 482 12.37 -10.41 -6.53
C THR A 482 11.38 -11.55 -6.56
N ILE A 483 11.04 -12.03 -5.36
CA ILE A 483 9.89 -12.88 -5.11
C ILE A 483 8.97 -12.06 -4.19
N GLU A 484 7.73 -11.83 -4.62
CA GLU A 484 6.84 -10.83 -4.05
C GLU A 484 5.51 -11.47 -3.63
N PHE A 485 4.86 -10.92 -2.61
CA PHE A 485 3.49 -11.24 -2.24
C PHE A 485 2.66 -9.96 -2.14
N TYR A 486 1.54 -9.92 -2.87
CA TYR A 486 0.59 -8.81 -2.82
C TYR A 486 -0.75 -9.29 -2.23
N TRP A 487 -1.15 -8.68 -1.11
CA TRP A 487 -2.43 -8.93 -0.47
C TRP A 487 -3.58 -8.37 -1.32
N ALA A 488 -4.31 -9.26 -1.98
CA ALA A 488 -5.52 -8.94 -2.73
C ALA A 488 -6.49 -10.13 -2.62
N PRO A 489 -7.07 -10.38 -1.44
CA PRO A 489 -7.71 -11.65 -1.11
C PRO A 489 -8.99 -11.94 -1.92
N PHE A 490 -9.62 -10.93 -2.51
CA PHE A 490 -10.71 -11.05 -3.48
C PHE A 490 -10.30 -10.70 -4.92
N LEU A 491 -9.02 -10.36 -5.15
CA LEU A 491 -8.42 -9.73 -6.35
C LEU A 491 -8.99 -8.36 -6.73
N LEU A 492 -10.32 -8.22 -6.71
CA LEU A 492 -11.03 -6.95 -6.72
C LEU A 492 -10.77 -6.17 -5.43
N GLU A 493 -10.91 -4.85 -5.51
CA GLU A 493 -10.95 -3.95 -4.38
C GLU A 493 -12.06 -4.34 -3.38
N SER A 494 -11.72 -4.35 -2.10
CA SER A 494 -12.61 -4.73 -1.00
C SER A 494 -12.36 -3.91 0.26
N ASN A 495 -13.28 -3.97 1.21
CA ASN A 495 -13.04 -3.45 2.57
C ASN A 495 -12.10 -4.34 3.41
N SER A 496 -11.50 -5.37 2.81
CA SER A 496 -10.59 -6.32 3.46
C SER A 496 -9.16 -6.24 2.89
N ASP A 497 -8.86 -5.19 2.09
CA ASP A 497 -7.58 -4.99 1.39
C ASP A 497 -6.40 -4.59 2.31
N ASN A 498 -6.62 -4.29 3.60
CA ASN A 498 -5.52 -3.96 4.52
C ASN A 498 -4.86 -5.24 5.05
N ALA A 499 -3.61 -5.52 4.68
CA ALA A 499 -2.94 -6.78 5.02
C ALA A 499 -2.88 -7.10 6.54
N VAL A 500 -2.94 -6.10 7.43
CA VAL A 500 -2.95 -6.28 8.88
C VAL A 500 -4.38 -6.34 9.44
N ILE A 501 -5.21 -5.35 9.11
CA ILE A 501 -6.58 -5.16 9.63
C ILE A 501 -7.60 -5.62 8.57
N HIS A 502 -7.52 -6.89 8.18
CA HIS A 502 -8.38 -7.51 7.17
C HIS A 502 -9.56 -8.32 7.72
N ARG A 503 -9.64 -8.51 9.04
CA ARG A 503 -10.68 -9.34 9.69
C ARG A 503 -11.97 -8.53 9.91
N VAL A 504 -12.68 -8.27 8.81
CA VAL A 504 -14.01 -7.62 8.85
C VAL A 504 -15.12 -8.68 8.79
N SER A 505 -16.17 -8.48 9.58
CA SER A 505 -17.33 -9.38 9.64
C SER A 505 -18.23 -9.23 8.40
N ASP A 506 -18.46 -7.99 7.96
CA ASP A 506 -19.25 -7.71 6.75
C ASP A 506 -18.33 -7.39 5.56
N ARG A 507 -18.04 -8.40 4.74
CA ARG A 507 -17.12 -8.27 3.60
C ARG A 507 -17.82 -7.65 2.40
N LEU A 508 -17.26 -6.56 1.86
CA LEU A 508 -17.77 -5.84 0.70
C LEU A 508 -16.75 -5.85 -0.43
N ILE A 509 -17.18 -6.29 -1.62
CA ILE A 509 -16.33 -6.43 -2.82
C ILE A 509 -16.82 -5.45 -3.88
N ARG A 510 -15.94 -4.61 -4.44
CA ARG A 510 -16.33 -3.58 -5.41
C ARG A 510 -16.32 -4.10 -6.84
N LYS A 511 -17.48 -4.04 -7.49
CA LYS A 511 -17.70 -4.58 -8.85
C LYS A 511 -16.72 -4.00 -9.87
N GLY A 512 -15.85 -4.84 -10.43
CA GLY A 512 -14.95 -4.46 -11.52
C GLY A 512 -13.78 -3.54 -11.14
N SER A 513 -13.65 -3.14 -9.88
CA SER A 513 -12.50 -2.34 -9.42
C SER A 513 -11.29 -3.25 -9.17
N ILE A 514 -10.62 -3.66 -10.24
CA ILE A 514 -9.39 -4.46 -10.17
C ILE A 514 -8.11 -3.62 -10.33
N ASN A 515 -8.20 -2.45 -10.97
CA ASN A 515 -7.03 -1.63 -11.31
C ASN A 515 -6.32 -1.01 -10.10
N LYS A 516 -7.00 -0.85 -8.96
CA LYS A 516 -6.38 -0.40 -7.70
C LYS A 516 -5.23 -1.31 -7.28
N HIS A 517 -5.44 -2.62 -7.35
CA HIS A 517 -4.40 -3.62 -7.09
C HIS A 517 -3.55 -3.85 -8.35
N GLY A 518 -4.21 -3.99 -9.51
CA GLY A 518 -3.57 -4.28 -10.79
C GLY A 518 -2.45 -3.31 -11.21
N ARG A 519 -2.42 -2.07 -10.72
CA ARG A 519 -1.29 -1.16 -10.95
C ARG A 519 0.05 -1.71 -10.43
N HIS A 520 0.05 -2.52 -9.37
CA HIS A 520 1.24 -3.11 -8.76
C HIS A 520 1.72 -4.38 -9.49
N TRP A 521 0.80 -5.08 -10.17
CA TRP A 521 1.06 -6.34 -10.89
C TRP A 521 1.62 -6.12 -12.30
N LYS A 522 1.66 -4.89 -12.80
CA LYS A 522 2.21 -4.58 -14.13
C LYS A 522 3.71 -4.79 -14.17
N GLY A 523 4.21 -5.30 -15.29
CA GLY A 523 5.65 -5.55 -15.48
C GLY A 523 6.22 -6.64 -14.56
N VAL A 524 5.37 -7.53 -14.04
CA VAL A 524 5.79 -8.76 -13.38
C VAL A 524 6.00 -9.84 -14.45
N ASP A 525 7.07 -10.62 -14.32
CA ASP A 525 7.44 -11.69 -15.25
C ASP A 525 6.65 -12.99 -14.99
N ILE A 526 6.41 -13.32 -13.72
CA ILE A 526 5.65 -14.51 -13.31
C ILE A 526 4.62 -14.10 -12.26
N LEU A 527 3.34 -14.17 -12.63
CA LEU A 527 2.22 -13.92 -11.70
C LEU A 527 1.62 -15.26 -11.25
N VAL A 528 1.38 -15.40 -9.94
CA VAL A 528 0.71 -16.56 -9.34
C VAL A 528 -0.49 -16.08 -8.54
N PHE A 529 -1.64 -16.02 -9.18
CA PHE A 529 -2.88 -15.58 -8.55
C PHE A 529 -3.53 -16.68 -7.72
N ASN A 530 -4.26 -16.32 -6.67
CA ASN A 530 -5.18 -17.22 -5.98
C ASN A 530 -6.27 -16.42 -5.28
N THR A 531 -7.47 -16.98 -5.19
CA THR A 531 -8.51 -16.47 -4.29
C THR A 531 -9.59 -17.55 -4.16
N TYR A 532 -9.91 -17.94 -2.92
CA TYR A 532 -11.00 -18.90 -2.66
C TYR A 532 -11.65 -18.73 -1.29
N LEU A 533 -10.85 -18.79 -0.22
CA LEU A 533 -11.31 -19.06 1.15
C LEU A 533 -12.47 -18.15 1.59
N TRP A 534 -12.40 -16.88 1.22
CA TRP A 534 -13.34 -15.87 1.69
C TRP A 534 -14.62 -15.77 0.86
N TRP A 535 -14.64 -16.31 -0.36
CA TRP A 535 -15.85 -16.39 -1.17
C TRP A 535 -16.84 -17.41 -0.58
N VAL A 536 -16.32 -18.51 -0.02
CA VAL A 536 -17.10 -19.62 0.53
C VAL A 536 -17.45 -19.46 2.01
N SER A 537 -17.24 -18.28 2.60
CA SER A 537 -17.69 -17.94 3.96
C SER A 537 -19.22 -17.84 4.11
N GLY A 538 -19.97 -17.96 3.00
CA GLY A 538 -21.43 -17.97 2.95
C GLY A 538 -21.95 -18.27 1.55
N ASP A 539 -23.28 -18.27 1.38
CA ASP A 539 -23.93 -18.59 0.10
C ASP A 539 -24.15 -17.37 -0.82
N SER A 540 -24.11 -16.17 -0.25
CA SER A 540 -24.08 -14.90 -0.97
C SER A 540 -22.81 -14.09 -0.62
N ASN A 541 -22.40 -13.24 -1.56
CA ASN A 541 -21.33 -12.26 -1.38
C ASN A 541 -21.88 -10.86 -1.70
N LYS A 542 -21.57 -9.87 -0.87
CA LYS A 542 -22.05 -8.49 -1.03
C LYS A 542 -21.17 -7.70 -1.98
N ILE A 543 -21.79 -7.26 -3.08
CA ILE A 543 -21.12 -6.55 -4.18
C ILE A 543 -21.54 -5.08 -4.19
N LEU A 544 -20.57 -4.19 -3.95
CA LEU A 544 -20.73 -2.74 -4.08
C LEU A 544 -20.65 -2.33 -5.55
N LYS A 545 -21.67 -1.63 -6.07
CA LYS A 545 -21.67 -1.12 -7.46
C LYS A 545 -20.90 0.19 -7.63
N GLY A 546 -20.90 1.04 -6.60
CA GLY A 546 -20.30 2.39 -6.60
C GLY A 546 -18.86 2.44 -6.09
N SER A 547 -18.52 3.54 -5.39
CA SER A 547 -17.27 3.78 -4.68
C SER A 547 -17.43 3.56 -3.16
N PHE A 548 -16.32 3.32 -2.45
CA PHE A 548 -16.36 3.16 -0.99
C PHE A 548 -16.64 4.48 -0.26
N GLU A 549 -16.33 5.59 -0.92
CA GLU A 549 -16.51 6.99 -0.51
C GLU A 549 -17.93 7.51 -0.74
N ASP A 550 -18.78 6.78 -1.47
CA ASP A 550 -20.15 7.20 -1.76
C ASP A 550 -20.99 7.25 -0.46
N LYS A 551 -21.75 8.34 -0.30
CA LYS A 551 -22.61 8.54 0.89
C LYS A 551 -23.74 7.51 0.98
N GLU A 552 -24.30 7.14 -0.16
CA GLU A 552 -25.30 6.07 -0.29
C GLU A 552 -24.67 4.90 -1.04
N LYS A 553 -24.72 3.71 -0.46
CA LYS A 553 -24.00 2.53 -0.97
C LYS A 553 -24.98 1.57 -1.64
N ASP A 554 -24.94 1.52 -2.97
CA ASP A 554 -25.63 0.50 -3.76
C ASP A 554 -24.90 -0.85 -3.63
N ILE A 555 -25.39 -1.68 -2.70
CA ILE A 555 -24.90 -3.02 -2.40
C ILE A 555 -25.92 -4.04 -2.90
N VAL A 556 -25.45 -5.03 -3.66
CA VAL A 556 -26.26 -6.17 -4.13
C VAL A 556 -25.62 -7.46 -3.66
N GLU A 557 -26.41 -8.34 -3.06
CA GLU A 557 -25.98 -9.70 -2.79
C GLU A 557 -26.08 -10.54 -4.06
N LEU A 558 -24.99 -11.22 -4.41
CA LEU A 558 -24.94 -12.21 -5.48
C LEU A 558 -24.65 -13.59 -4.88
N PRO A 559 -25.22 -14.69 -5.41
CA PRO A 559 -24.79 -16.03 -5.08
C PRO A 559 -23.28 -16.19 -5.27
N THR A 560 -22.62 -16.92 -4.39
CA THR A 560 -21.15 -17.06 -4.35
C THR A 560 -20.53 -17.39 -5.71
N ASP A 561 -21.09 -18.35 -6.44
CA ASP A 561 -20.64 -18.73 -7.78
C ASP A 561 -20.74 -17.57 -8.80
N ALA A 562 -21.82 -16.79 -8.76
CA ALA A 562 -22.01 -15.64 -9.64
C ALA A 562 -21.05 -14.48 -9.29
N ALA A 563 -20.79 -14.29 -7.99
CA ALA A 563 -19.85 -13.31 -7.48
C ALA A 563 -18.39 -13.66 -7.87
N TYR A 564 -17.99 -14.92 -7.67
CA TYR A 564 -16.68 -15.44 -8.06
C TYR A 564 -16.43 -15.33 -9.56
N ARG A 565 -17.41 -15.78 -10.35
CA ARG A 565 -17.40 -15.66 -11.82
C ARG A 565 -17.26 -14.21 -12.30
N MET A 566 -17.83 -13.25 -11.57
CA MET A 566 -17.70 -11.81 -11.85
C MET A 566 -16.28 -11.28 -11.57
N ALA A 567 -15.64 -11.75 -10.50
CA ALA A 567 -14.23 -11.46 -10.23
C ALA A 567 -13.29 -12.11 -11.25
N MET A 568 -13.46 -13.40 -11.57
CA MET A 568 -12.62 -14.11 -12.55
C MET A 568 -12.72 -13.49 -13.95
N LYS A 569 -13.93 -13.09 -14.40
CA LYS A 569 -14.10 -12.33 -15.65
C LYS A 569 -13.46 -10.93 -15.61
N SER A 570 -13.22 -10.38 -14.43
CA SER A 570 -12.51 -9.10 -14.27
C SER A 570 -11.00 -9.30 -14.24
N LEU A 571 -10.51 -10.40 -13.67
CA LEU A 571 -9.12 -10.84 -13.77
C LEU A 571 -8.71 -11.09 -15.22
N VAL A 572 -9.44 -11.92 -15.97
CA VAL A 572 -9.14 -12.21 -17.39
C VAL A 572 -9.04 -10.93 -18.21
N ARG A 573 -10.03 -10.04 -18.12
CA ARG A 573 -10.01 -8.74 -18.83
C ARG A 573 -8.84 -7.84 -18.42
N TRP A 574 -8.36 -7.95 -17.17
CA TRP A 574 -7.18 -7.22 -16.73
C TRP A 574 -5.89 -7.84 -17.28
N VAL A 575 -5.77 -9.18 -17.22
CA VAL A 575 -4.62 -9.94 -17.73
C VAL A 575 -4.45 -9.70 -19.24
N GLU A 576 -5.51 -9.89 -20.04
CA GLU A 576 -5.49 -9.66 -21.49
C GLU A 576 -5.10 -8.23 -21.89
N LYS A 577 -5.36 -7.25 -21.03
CA LYS A 577 -5.09 -5.83 -21.30
C LYS A 577 -3.68 -5.40 -20.90
N ASN A 578 -3.03 -6.08 -19.96
CA ASN A 578 -1.80 -5.60 -19.32
C ASN A 578 -0.60 -6.55 -19.46
N MET A 579 -0.80 -7.83 -19.79
CA MET A 579 0.26 -8.84 -19.85
C MET A 579 0.67 -9.17 -21.29
N ASP A 580 1.97 -9.38 -21.51
CA ASP A 580 2.53 -9.83 -22.79
C ASP A 580 2.81 -11.33 -22.71
N PRO A 581 2.06 -12.20 -23.44
CA PRO A 581 2.25 -13.65 -23.36
C PRO A 581 3.61 -14.13 -23.91
N LYS A 582 4.39 -13.27 -24.57
CA LYS A 582 5.78 -13.56 -25.00
C LYS A 582 6.82 -13.26 -23.92
N LYS A 583 6.42 -12.68 -22.77
CA LYS A 583 7.33 -12.28 -21.68
C LYS A 583 6.86 -12.74 -20.31
N THR A 584 5.56 -12.72 -20.07
CA THR A 584 4.95 -13.01 -18.78
C THR A 584 4.30 -14.40 -18.79
N ARG A 585 4.50 -15.18 -17.73
CA ARG A 585 3.67 -16.35 -17.41
C ARG A 585 2.65 -15.98 -16.34
N VAL A 586 1.39 -16.34 -16.57
CA VAL A 586 0.31 -16.14 -15.59
C VAL A 586 -0.18 -17.51 -15.13
N PHE A 587 -0.11 -17.73 -13.83
CA PHE A 587 -0.62 -18.89 -13.13
C PHE A 587 -1.80 -18.51 -12.24
N PHE A 588 -2.68 -19.47 -12.00
CA PHE A 588 -3.70 -19.37 -10.97
C PHE A 588 -3.67 -20.65 -10.12
N THR A 589 -3.32 -20.53 -8.85
CA THR A 589 -3.44 -21.65 -7.90
C THR A 589 -4.91 -21.87 -7.60
N SER A 590 -5.41 -23.09 -7.80
CA SER A 590 -6.82 -23.43 -7.54
C SER A 590 -7.17 -23.40 -6.04
N MET A 591 -8.40 -23.78 -5.68
CA MET A 591 -8.83 -23.73 -4.28
C MET A 591 -7.96 -24.63 -3.38
N SER A 592 -7.49 -24.07 -2.27
CA SER A 592 -7.01 -24.84 -1.13
C SER A 592 -8.23 -25.37 -0.37
N PRO A 593 -8.33 -26.68 -0.11
CA PRO A 593 -9.41 -27.26 0.67
C PRO A 593 -9.25 -26.95 2.16
N THR A 594 -10.32 -27.21 2.91
CA THR A 594 -10.39 -27.15 4.38
C THR A 594 -10.81 -28.52 4.92
N HIS A 595 -10.37 -28.83 6.14
CA HIS A 595 -10.67 -30.11 6.80
C HIS A 595 -11.43 -29.88 8.12
N GLY A 596 -12.53 -29.13 8.03
CA GLY A 596 -13.33 -28.69 9.17
C GLY A 596 -14.29 -29.75 9.75
N ASN A 597 -14.63 -30.79 8.99
CA ASN A 597 -15.57 -31.83 9.39
C ASN A 597 -14.97 -33.23 9.17
N SER A 598 -14.71 -33.98 10.24
CA SER A 598 -14.13 -35.32 10.12
C SER A 598 -15.08 -36.37 9.54
N ALA A 599 -16.40 -36.13 9.57
CA ALA A 599 -17.36 -37.05 8.95
C ALA A 599 -17.21 -37.14 7.42
N ASP A 600 -16.59 -36.14 6.77
CA ASP A 600 -16.33 -36.16 5.32
C ASP A 600 -15.46 -37.36 4.92
N TRP A 601 -14.49 -37.75 5.75
CA TRP A 601 -13.55 -38.85 5.50
C TRP A 601 -13.83 -40.10 6.33
N GLY A 602 -15.09 -40.27 6.79
CA GLY A 602 -15.56 -41.48 7.48
C GLY A 602 -15.25 -41.56 8.98
N ASP A 603 -14.61 -40.53 9.56
CA ASP A 603 -14.43 -40.43 11.01
C ASP A 603 -15.75 -40.05 11.72
N LYS A 604 -15.78 -40.15 13.06
CA LYS A 604 -16.94 -39.72 13.86
C LYS A 604 -17.22 -38.23 13.66
N SER A 605 -18.50 -37.86 13.66
CA SER A 605 -18.95 -36.46 13.58
C SER A 605 -18.50 -35.64 14.80
N GLY A 606 -18.24 -34.35 14.58
CA GLY A 606 -17.81 -33.41 15.62
C GLY A 606 -16.29 -33.31 15.82
N GLY A 607 -15.49 -34.06 15.06
CA GLY A 607 -14.05 -33.83 14.91
C GLY A 607 -13.71 -32.97 13.68
N ASN A 608 -12.42 -32.69 13.50
CA ASN A 608 -11.85 -31.97 12.36
C ASN A 608 -10.41 -32.47 12.11
N CYS A 609 -9.57 -31.66 11.45
CA CYS A 609 -8.16 -31.98 11.21
C CYS A 609 -7.30 -32.22 12.47
N TYR A 610 -7.75 -31.85 13.67
CA TYR A 610 -6.98 -32.07 14.89
C TYR A 610 -6.69 -33.57 15.13
N ASN A 611 -5.46 -33.88 15.56
CA ASN A 611 -4.91 -35.24 15.72
C ASN A 611 -4.83 -36.10 14.44
N GLN A 612 -5.08 -35.54 13.25
CA GLN A 612 -4.91 -36.26 11.99
C GLN A 612 -3.42 -36.26 11.59
N THR A 613 -2.81 -37.44 11.46
CA THR A 613 -1.36 -37.58 11.18
C THR A 613 -1.03 -38.31 9.87
N THR A 614 -2.06 -38.83 9.19
CA THR A 614 -1.96 -39.47 7.87
C THR A 614 -2.94 -38.84 6.87
N PRO A 615 -2.61 -38.84 5.56
CA PRO A 615 -3.54 -38.48 4.51
C PRO A 615 -4.81 -39.35 4.49
N ILE A 616 -5.78 -38.94 3.70
CA ILE A 616 -6.93 -39.75 3.28
C ILE A 616 -6.46 -40.70 2.17
N GLU A 617 -6.80 -41.98 2.29
CA GLU A 617 -6.38 -43.03 1.34
C GLU A 617 -7.40 -43.25 0.21
N ASP A 618 -8.63 -42.79 0.37
CA ASP A 618 -9.68 -42.82 -0.66
C ASP A 618 -9.28 -41.95 -1.88
N PRO A 619 -9.04 -42.56 -3.07
CA PRO A 619 -8.58 -41.85 -4.26
C PRO A 619 -9.67 -41.03 -4.95
N ASP A 620 -10.95 -41.22 -4.57
CA ASP A 620 -12.09 -40.45 -5.08
C ASP A 620 -12.56 -39.38 -4.07
N PHE A 621 -11.85 -39.23 -2.95
CA PHE A 621 -12.23 -38.30 -1.88
C PHE A 621 -12.37 -36.85 -2.36
N TRP A 622 -13.48 -36.23 -1.95
CA TRP A 622 -13.75 -34.83 -2.20
C TRP A 622 -14.54 -34.20 -1.04
N GLY A 623 -13.86 -33.43 -0.19
CA GLY A 623 -14.47 -32.78 0.98
C GLY A 623 -15.59 -31.78 0.66
N SER A 624 -16.57 -31.66 1.56
CA SER A 624 -17.81 -30.90 1.35
C SER A 624 -17.56 -29.40 1.15
N ASP A 625 -16.53 -28.86 1.81
CA ASP A 625 -16.14 -27.45 1.73
C ASP A 625 -15.52 -27.07 0.36
N SER A 626 -15.19 -28.05 -0.49
CA SER A 626 -14.59 -27.82 -1.81
C SER A 626 -15.65 -27.70 -2.90
N ARG A 627 -16.04 -26.48 -3.28
CA ARG A 627 -17.16 -26.27 -4.22
C ARG A 627 -16.77 -26.60 -5.68
N LYS A 628 -17.13 -27.79 -6.19
CA LYS A 628 -16.87 -28.22 -7.60
C LYS A 628 -17.31 -27.19 -8.65
N SER A 629 -18.39 -26.44 -8.40
CA SER A 629 -18.86 -25.37 -9.28
C SER A 629 -17.85 -24.23 -9.45
N MET A 630 -17.10 -23.89 -8.41
CA MET A 630 -16.06 -22.84 -8.46
C MET A 630 -14.86 -23.30 -9.30
N MET A 631 -14.49 -24.59 -9.26
CA MET A 631 -13.50 -25.17 -10.20
C MET A 631 -13.99 -25.09 -11.65
N ALA A 632 -15.25 -25.44 -11.90
CA ALA A 632 -15.85 -25.33 -13.24
C ALA A 632 -15.86 -23.88 -13.76
N ILE A 633 -16.06 -22.89 -12.88
CA ILE A 633 -15.95 -21.46 -13.22
C ILE A 633 -14.54 -21.09 -13.66
N LEU A 634 -13.48 -21.57 -12.99
CA LEU A 634 -12.10 -21.32 -13.40
C LEU A 634 -11.83 -21.88 -14.80
N GLY A 635 -12.19 -23.15 -15.05
CA GLY A 635 -12.04 -23.77 -16.36
C GLY A 635 -12.80 -23.04 -17.46
N GLU A 636 -14.06 -22.68 -17.23
CA GLU A 636 -14.92 -22.01 -18.23
C GLU A 636 -14.53 -20.54 -18.47
N VAL A 637 -13.94 -19.85 -17.49
CA VAL A 637 -13.54 -18.44 -17.63
C VAL A 637 -12.12 -18.31 -18.18
N PHE A 638 -11.17 -19.16 -17.78
CA PHE A 638 -9.78 -19.08 -18.24
C PHE A 638 -9.57 -19.68 -19.65
N SER A 639 -10.34 -20.71 -20.04
CA SER A 639 -10.33 -21.24 -21.42
C SER A 639 -10.74 -20.21 -22.49
N LYS A 640 -11.37 -19.09 -22.07
CA LYS A 640 -11.80 -17.98 -22.94
C LYS A 640 -10.78 -16.82 -22.97
N SER A 641 -9.65 -16.95 -22.28
CA SER A 641 -8.62 -15.91 -22.21
C SER A 641 -7.65 -16.00 -23.39
N ARG A 642 -7.38 -14.86 -24.05
CA ARG A 642 -6.36 -14.76 -25.12
C ARG A 642 -4.91 -14.81 -24.60
N VAL A 643 -4.72 -14.51 -23.33
CA VAL A 643 -3.45 -14.71 -22.62
C VAL A 643 -3.56 -16.00 -21.80
N PRO A 644 -2.68 -16.99 -21.98
CA PRO A 644 -2.74 -18.25 -21.21
C PRO A 644 -2.66 -18.01 -19.70
N ILE A 645 -3.69 -18.45 -18.97
CA ILE A 645 -3.70 -18.51 -17.51
C ILE A 645 -3.59 -19.99 -17.13
N THR A 646 -2.41 -20.41 -16.67
CA THR A 646 -2.12 -21.80 -16.33
C THR A 646 -2.71 -22.13 -14.96
N LEU A 647 -3.71 -22.99 -14.90
CA LEU A 647 -4.27 -23.45 -13.63
C LEU A 647 -3.31 -24.43 -12.95
N LEU A 648 -2.85 -24.11 -11.75
CA LEU A 648 -2.24 -25.11 -10.86
C LEU A 648 -3.39 -25.79 -10.10
N ASN A 649 -3.82 -26.95 -10.59
CA ASN A 649 -4.97 -27.68 -10.06
C ASN A 649 -4.59 -28.46 -8.78
N ILE A 650 -4.25 -27.72 -7.72
CA ILE A 650 -3.80 -28.26 -6.44
C ILE A 650 -4.93 -28.88 -5.60
N THR A 651 -6.20 -28.75 -6.01
CA THR A 651 -7.34 -28.98 -5.11
C THR A 651 -7.45 -30.43 -4.68
N GLN A 652 -7.58 -31.37 -5.61
CA GLN A 652 -7.78 -32.78 -5.26
C GLN A 652 -6.57 -33.36 -4.51
N LEU A 653 -5.35 -33.10 -4.97
CA LEU A 653 -4.13 -33.54 -4.25
C LEU A 653 -4.04 -32.93 -2.84
N SER A 654 -4.54 -31.72 -2.62
CA SER A 654 -4.59 -31.11 -1.29
C SER A 654 -5.73 -31.66 -0.43
N SER A 655 -6.81 -32.14 -1.04
CA SER A 655 -7.96 -32.72 -0.33
C SER A 655 -7.60 -34.02 0.40
N TYR A 656 -6.57 -34.74 -0.03
CA TYR A 656 -6.10 -35.90 0.72
C TYR A 656 -5.36 -35.51 2.02
N ARG A 657 -4.89 -34.27 2.15
CA ARG A 657 -3.84 -33.90 3.12
C ARG A 657 -4.38 -33.35 4.45
N LYS A 658 -5.39 -34.00 5.03
CA LYS A 658 -5.94 -33.68 6.37
C LYS A 658 -4.86 -33.59 7.47
N ASP A 659 -3.73 -34.27 7.27
CA ASP A 659 -2.56 -34.28 8.15
C ASP A 659 -1.70 -33.00 8.12
N ALA A 660 -1.68 -32.25 7.02
CA ALA A 660 -0.70 -31.18 6.82
C ALA A 660 -1.08 -29.81 7.42
N HIS A 661 -2.25 -29.71 8.06
CA HIS A 661 -2.75 -28.46 8.64
C HIS A 661 -1.98 -28.01 9.90
N THR A 662 -2.04 -26.71 10.18
CA THR A 662 -1.45 -26.12 11.39
C THR A 662 -2.16 -26.54 12.68
N MET A 663 -3.46 -26.87 12.60
CA MET A 663 -4.26 -27.31 13.75
C MET A 663 -4.14 -26.30 14.91
N ILE A 664 -3.75 -26.74 16.10
CA ILE A 664 -3.50 -25.87 17.25
C ILE A 664 -2.07 -25.32 17.29
N TYR A 665 -1.16 -25.92 16.53
CA TYR A 665 0.30 -25.74 16.61
C TYR A 665 0.74 -24.52 15.79
N LYS A 666 0.38 -23.35 16.31
CA LYS A 666 0.71 -22.05 15.71
C LYS A 666 0.56 -20.91 16.72
N LYS A 667 1.14 -19.75 16.43
CA LYS A 667 0.91 -18.52 17.17
C LYS A 667 -0.56 -18.12 17.14
N GLN A 668 -1.21 -18.22 18.30
CA GLN A 668 -2.57 -17.76 18.52
C GLN A 668 -2.57 -16.24 18.75
N TRP A 669 -3.37 -15.51 17.98
CA TRP A 669 -3.44 -14.04 18.03
C TRP A 669 -4.40 -13.49 19.09
N SER A 670 -5.12 -14.37 19.78
CA SER A 670 -6.08 -14.02 20.81
C SER A 670 -5.95 -15.03 21.95
N THR A 671 -5.99 -14.56 23.18
CA THR A 671 -5.90 -15.42 24.37
C THR A 671 -7.02 -16.44 24.35
N LEU A 672 -6.66 -17.73 24.30
CA LEU A 672 -7.63 -18.82 24.33
C LEU A 672 -8.32 -18.87 25.70
N THR A 673 -9.64 -19.04 25.69
CA THR A 673 -10.41 -19.23 26.93
C THR A 673 -10.12 -20.61 27.54
N PRO A 674 -10.32 -20.81 28.86
CA PRO A 674 -10.19 -22.14 29.48
C PRO A 674 -11.06 -23.21 28.82
N LYS A 675 -12.24 -22.84 28.30
CA LYS A 675 -13.13 -23.73 27.54
C LYS A 675 -12.53 -24.16 26.19
N GLN A 676 -11.82 -23.27 25.50
CA GLN A 676 -11.12 -23.60 24.27
C GLN A 676 -9.91 -24.49 24.56
N LEU A 677 -9.09 -24.14 25.56
CA LEU A 677 -7.93 -24.95 25.96
C LEU A 677 -8.32 -26.39 26.35
N ALA A 678 -9.47 -26.57 27.02
CA ALA A 678 -10.03 -27.88 27.33
C ALA A 678 -10.59 -28.64 26.12
N ASN A 679 -10.78 -27.98 24.97
CA ASN A 679 -11.26 -28.58 23.72
C ASN A 679 -10.46 -28.07 22.50
N PRO A 680 -9.28 -28.65 22.21
CA PRO A 680 -8.44 -28.31 21.05
C PRO A 680 -9.16 -28.23 19.70
N VAL A 681 -10.14 -29.11 19.48
CA VAL A 681 -10.96 -29.15 18.25
C VAL A 681 -11.64 -27.80 17.99
N SER A 682 -12.03 -27.07 19.05
CA SER A 682 -12.75 -25.78 18.97
C SER A 682 -11.92 -24.60 18.45
N TYR A 683 -10.60 -24.72 18.39
CA TYR A 683 -9.70 -23.65 17.92
C TYR A 683 -8.62 -24.13 16.94
N ALA A 684 -8.67 -25.40 16.51
CA ALA A 684 -7.80 -25.95 15.49
C ALA A 684 -8.02 -25.25 14.13
N ASP A 685 -6.93 -24.80 13.51
CA ASP A 685 -6.93 -24.23 12.17
C ASP A 685 -6.77 -25.33 11.13
N CYS A 686 -7.92 -25.71 10.55
CA CYS A 686 -8.04 -26.66 9.45
C CYS A 686 -8.14 -25.96 8.09
N VAL A 687 -7.44 -24.83 7.95
CA VAL A 687 -7.36 -24.01 6.74
C VAL A 687 -5.91 -23.84 6.30
N HIS A 688 -5.05 -23.36 7.20
CA HIS A 688 -3.65 -23.08 6.91
C HIS A 688 -2.76 -24.31 7.11
N TRP A 689 -1.61 -24.32 6.44
CA TRP A 689 -0.72 -25.46 6.30
C TRP A 689 0.60 -25.24 7.05
N CYS A 690 1.17 -26.31 7.61
CA CYS A 690 2.51 -26.26 8.18
C CYS A 690 3.57 -26.08 7.07
N LEU A 691 4.67 -25.41 7.39
CA LEU A 691 5.85 -25.30 6.53
C LEU A 691 7.10 -25.84 7.26
N PRO A 692 7.94 -26.70 6.64
CA PRO A 692 7.76 -27.35 5.33
C PRO A 692 6.55 -28.30 5.32
N GLY A 693 5.97 -28.53 4.15
CA GLY A 693 4.74 -29.31 4.00
C GLY A 693 4.06 -29.16 2.63
N LEU A 694 2.74 -29.24 2.61
CA LEU A 694 1.93 -29.30 1.37
C LEU A 694 2.21 -28.17 0.37
N GLN A 695 2.47 -26.96 0.84
CA GLN A 695 2.66 -25.81 -0.04
C GLN A 695 3.99 -25.86 -0.81
N ASP A 696 4.96 -26.65 -0.33
CA ASP A 696 6.19 -26.95 -1.07
C ASP A 696 5.87 -27.72 -2.33
N THR A 697 5.00 -28.73 -2.26
CA THR A 697 4.52 -29.46 -3.44
C THR A 697 3.77 -28.57 -4.42
N TRP A 698 3.03 -27.56 -3.96
CA TRP A 698 2.42 -26.57 -4.87
C TRP A 698 3.48 -25.78 -5.66
N ASN A 699 4.63 -25.53 -5.04
CA ASN A 699 5.78 -24.88 -5.66
C ASN A 699 6.63 -25.83 -6.52
N GLU A 700 6.73 -27.12 -6.18
CA GLU A 700 7.29 -28.16 -7.05
C GLU A 700 6.45 -28.30 -8.34
N LEU A 701 5.12 -28.27 -8.23
CA LEU A 701 4.18 -28.28 -9.37
C LEU A 701 4.27 -27.00 -10.23
N LEU A 702 4.37 -25.83 -9.59
CA LEU A 702 4.60 -24.56 -10.29
C LEU A 702 5.93 -24.57 -11.04
N TYR A 703 7.01 -25.01 -10.39
CA TYR A 703 8.33 -25.19 -11.00
C TYR A 703 8.28 -26.14 -12.21
N ALA A 704 7.60 -27.28 -12.08
CA ALA A 704 7.39 -28.23 -13.17
C ALA A 704 6.62 -27.61 -14.35
N LYS A 705 5.51 -26.90 -14.09
CA LYS A 705 4.73 -26.19 -15.11
C LYS A 705 5.46 -24.98 -15.72
N LEU A 706 6.35 -24.34 -14.97
CA LEU A 706 7.12 -23.19 -15.45
C LEU A 706 8.17 -23.63 -16.48
N PHE A 707 8.94 -24.68 -16.17
CA PHE A 707 10.12 -25.08 -16.93
C PHE A 707 9.95 -26.27 -17.88
N TYR A 708 9.09 -27.23 -17.57
CA TYR A 708 9.11 -28.56 -18.23
C TYR A 708 7.81 -28.96 -18.92
N TYR A 709 6.65 -28.50 -18.42
CA TYR A 709 5.34 -28.95 -18.89
C TYR A 709 4.44 -27.76 -19.25
N SER A 710 4.68 -27.17 -20.43
CA SER A 710 3.88 -26.08 -21.02
C SER A 710 2.38 -26.40 -21.07
#